data_AF-A0A6B0X4S4-F1
#
_entry.id   AF-A0A6B0X4S4-F1
#
_cell.length_a   1.000
_cell.length_b   1.000
_cell.length_c   1.000
_cell.angle_alpha   90.00
_cell.angle_beta   90.00
_cell.angle_gamma   90.00
#
_symmetry.space_group_name_H-M   'P 1'
#
loop_
_entity.id
_entity.type
_entity.pdbx_description
1 polymer ?
#
loop_
_entity_poly.entity_id
_entity_poly.type
_entity_poly.pdbx_seq_one_letter_code
_entity_poly.pdbx_strand_id
1 'polypeptide(L)'
;VHPAFGQVAADVSHPSDAYFALDRVLDVSIEMASNDWERLRGQTRTFADIFAGADCLDSPADDIFTWFEATVTVDGETHTQVGVRKKGFLGSLSKVKPSLKVRFDKFIDGQLLGGAMKRLTLNNAQQDPSLINTCMAYHVFAAAGLPAPRCNFATVAVNGENLGLYAHVESMKTAFLERNFSDPSGNLYEGTLSDFLPEWRGTFEKKTNEADADWSDIDAVVAALQDPSPAGLEALATVIDLDHFFIFWAVEVLIGHWDGYAGDHNNFYIYRELDGPFVFIPWGADDVFTWSGGPFDESEPPSSVSVIETEWTPSVMAHGAIAHRLYREDATRATYVARLKQLLDAVWNEEELLNLADEMAMIVQQHALAKTHAHAARDVERVRRFIRERRAVILADLDPEPPAWPWPLASADICWPERGAFDLRFETTWGSTESENPLGEGTVAFSNYQLGGKEQGFDLAGAIAGFAEDDGRTDKNRASVSIISLGKDFAIDVLTVSLPIDWVKSGASLPIDMQAVTAYRLSLPSPDSFPDQFELIAKGGLEFSEASTEPGAKISGRFYGTLFSFGGGEDTASEAGDAEAGTEIGLVINEVAAQGDPLDWFELYNASDESIDLAGFVMADDLTDESKRTPFPDGTVIEAGEFLQIELDKDGWPGFALGRDEELGIWTADGTLVAQIDWERGQADEGTSWARLPDITGDFQTVDAPTPGAPNEIPTAIAEQTAGVPEAFRLHGNWPNPFNASTTIAFDVSGTVPVHLVVYDVLGRRVRTLYSGELLTAGHYRTAWNGRDDEGRSVASGVYLYQLTAGKDFTAVGRMALVR
;
A
#
# COMPACT_ATOMS: atom_id res chain seq x y z
N VAL A 1 9.94 -22.28 32.14
CA VAL A 1 8.61 -21.95 32.70
C VAL A 1 8.36 -20.50 32.33
N HIS A 2 7.31 -20.13 31.60
CA HIS A 2 6.75 -18.78 31.58
C HIS A 2 5.92 -18.40 32.83
N PRO A 3 6.43 -17.98 34.01
CA PRO A 3 5.60 -17.34 35.03
C PRO A 3 4.96 -16.09 34.40
N ALA A 4 3.76 -16.28 33.85
CA ALA A 4 3.15 -15.41 32.86
C ALA A 4 3.04 -13.98 33.40
N PHE A 5 3.79 -13.07 32.76
CA PHE A 5 3.82 -11.62 32.98
C PHE A 5 4.23 -11.20 34.41
N GLY A 6 5.42 -11.62 34.83
CA GLY A 6 5.92 -11.24 36.15
C GLY A 6 7.30 -11.80 36.48
N GLN A 7 8.31 -11.35 35.74
CA GLN A 7 9.64 -11.07 36.30
C GLN A 7 10.43 -10.30 35.24
N VAL A 8 10.51 -8.97 35.40
CA VAL A 8 11.67 -8.22 34.90
C VAL A 8 12.89 -8.99 35.41
N ALA A 9 13.80 -9.35 34.50
CA ALA A 9 15.08 -9.94 34.88
C ALA A 9 15.63 -9.16 36.09
N ALA A 10 16.13 -9.86 37.12
CA ALA A 10 16.54 -9.30 38.40
C ALA A 10 17.07 -7.87 38.21
N ASP A 11 16.44 -6.92 38.89
CA ASP A 11 16.71 -5.48 38.90
C ASP A 11 18.16 -5.22 39.33
N VAL A 12 19.09 -5.50 38.42
CA VAL A 12 20.43 -4.96 38.45
C VAL A 12 20.25 -3.58 37.85
N SER A 13 19.97 -2.60 38.71
CA SER A 13 19.81 -1.21 38.32
C SER A 13 20.93 -0.85 37.34
N HIS A 14 20.58 -0.65 36.08
CA HIS A 14 21.54 -0.20 35.09
C HIS A 14 21.82 1.28 35.40
N PRO A 15 23.08 1.75 35.37
CA PRO A 15 23.40 3.15 35.68
C PRO A 15 22.63 4.20 34.86
N SER A 16 22.04 3.80 33.73
CA SER A 16 21.19 4.66 32.89
C SER A 16 19.71 4.68 33.25
N ASP A 17 19.20 3.82 34.13
CA ASP A 17 17.75 3.73 34.43
C ASP A 17 17.18 5.05 34.93
N ALA A 18 17.94 5.80 35.72
CA ALA A 18 17.53 7.11 36.21
C ALA A 18 17.24 8.13 35.09
N TYR A 19 17.79 7.97 33.88
CA TYR A 19 17.56 8.85 32.73
C TYR A 19 16.31 8.50 31.93
N PHE A 20 15.65 7.37 32.26
CA PHE A 20 14.41 6.91 31.63
C PHE A 20 13.26 6.72 32.62
N ALA A 21 13.39 7.25 33.84
CA ALA A 21 12.29 7.26 34.79
C ALA A 21 11.09 8.04 34.22
N LEU A 22 9.89 7.44 34.29
CA LEU A 22 8.67 7.96 33.66
C LEU A 22 8.22 9.31 34.24
N ASP A 23 8.52 9.57 35.52
CA ASP A 23 8.21 10.80 36.23
C ASP A 23 9.27 11.90 36.05
N ARG A 24 10.38 11.60 35.36
CA ARG A 24 11.47 12.53 35.11
C ARG A 24 11.37 13.13 33.72
N VAL A 25 11.42 14.46 33.67
CA VAL A 25 11.63 15.23 32.43
C VAL A 25 13.05 15.75 32.42
N LEU A 26 13.84 15.37 31.42
CA LEU A 26 15.21 15.87 31.24
C LEU A 26 15.19 17.32 30.74
N ASP A 27 16.03 18.19 31.28
CA ASP A 27 16.27 19.53 30.74
C ASP A 27 17.51 19.51 29.84
N VAL A 28 17.31 19.63 28.53
CA VAL A 28 18.36 19.52 27.51
C VAL A 28 18.55 20.87 26.82
N SER A 29 19.74 21.44 26.96
CA SER A 29 20.16 22.65 26.26
C SER A 29 21.33 22.35 25.32
N ILE A 30 21.22 22.78 24.06
CA ILE A 30 22.21 22.56 23.01
C ILE A 30 22.68 23.91 22.48
N GLU A 31 23.98 24.17 22.53
CA GLU A 31 24.62 25.32 21.90
C GLU A 31 25.51 24.86 20.75
N MET A 32 25.25 25.38 19.54
CA MET A 32 25.99 25.04 18.33
C MET A 32 26.05 26.21 17.35
N ALA A 33 26.97 26.18 16.40
CA ALA A 33 27.07 27.22 15.39
C ALA A 33 25.74 27.37 14.63
N SER A 34 25.24 28.61 14.48
CA SER A 34 23.93 28.85 13.85
C SER A 34 23.85 28.30 12.43
N ASN A 35 24.93 28.39 11.66
CA ASN A 35 25.00 27.80 10.32
C ASN A 35 24.86 26.27 10.34
N ASP A 36 25.43 25.61 11.35
CA ASP A 36 25.32 24.17 11.49
C ASP A 36 23.92 23.76 11.95
N TRP A 37 23.26 24.56 12.79
CA TRP A 37 21.85 24.37 13.13
C TRP A 37 20.93 24.48 11.90
N GLU A 38 21.14 25.50 11.07
CA GLU A 38 20.41 25.69 9.82
C GLU A 38 20.59 24.50 8.85
N ARG A 39 21.83 24.04 8.69
CA ARG A 39 22.15 22.85 7.90
C ARG A 39 21.51 21.61 8.49
N LEU A 40 21.60 21.41 9.80
CA LEU A 40 21.04 20.26 10.50
C LEU A 40 19.54 20.14 10.25
N ARG A 41 18.78 21.21 10.54
CA ARG A 41 17.32 21.21 10.43
C ARG A 41 16.84 21.16 8.98
N GLY A 42 17.64 21.68 8.05
CA GLY A 42 17.36 21.71 6.61
C GLY A 42 17.45 20.36 5.88
N GLN A 43 18.19 19.39 6.41
CA GLN A 43 18.30 18.03 5.81
C GLN A 43 16.94 17.34 5.75
N THR A 44 16.57 16.78 4.60
CA THR A 44 15.27 16.14 4.35
C THR A 44 15.39 15.02 3.32
N ARG A 45 14.42 14.12 3.30
CA ARG A 45 14.24 13.03 2.33
C ARG A 45 12.84 13.12 1.73
N THR A 46 12.65 12.64 0.52
CA THR A 46 11.39 12.53 -0.21
C THR A 46 11.00 11.07 -0.45
N PHE A 47 9.76 10.83 -0.87
CA PHE A 47 9.33 9.49 -1.29
C PHE A 47 10.19 8.93 -2.42
N ALA A 48 10.62 9.78 -3.37
CA ALA A 48 11.49 9.36 -4.46
C ALA A 48 12.90 8.96 -4.03
N ASP A 49 13.39 9.46 -2.88
CA ASP A 49 14.67 9.00 -2.34
C ASP A 49 14.57 7.60 -1.72
N ILE A 50 13.35 7.06 -1.58
CA ILE A 50 13.07 5.75 -0.97
C ILE A 50 12.64 4.75 -2.05
N PHE A 51 11.67 5.12 -2.88
CA PHE A 51 11.01 4.19 -3.80
C PHE A 51 11.48 4.32 -5.25
N ALA A 52 12.12 5.43 -5.64
CA ALA A 52 12.46 5.63 -7.05
C ALA A 52 13.66 4.78 -7.48
N GLY A 53 13.47 4.02 -8.55
CA GLY A 53 14.42 3.05 -9.08
C GLY A 53 13.85 1.63 -9.03
N ALA A 54 14.27 0.77 -9.95
CA ALA A 54 13.90 -0.65 -9.94
C ALA A 54 14.63 -1.44 -8.83
N ASP A 55 15.67 -0.84 -8.25
CA ASP A 55 16.56 -1.38 -7.23
C ASP A 55 16.22 -0.89 -5.81
N CYS A 56 15.02 -0.34 -5.58
CA CYS A 56 14.66 0.23 -4.29
C CYS A 56 14.66 -0.78 -3.12
N LEU A 57 14.58 -2.09 -3.43
CA LEU A 57 14.64 -3.18 -2.46
C LEU A 57 16.07 -3.67 -2.18
N ASP A 58 17.06 -3.27 -2.99
CA ASP A 58 18.43 -3.80 -2.89
C ASP A 58 19.16 -3.32 -1.62
N SER A 59 18.76 -2.15 -1.09
CA SER A 59 19.35 -1.56 0.11
C SER A 59 18.38 -0.59 0.78
N PRO A 60 18.49 -0.38 2.12
CA PRO A 60 17.70 0.62 2.80
C PRO A 60 18.05 2.02 2.32
N ALA A 61 17.09 2.95 2.39
CA ALA A 61 17.30 4.33 1.95
C ALA A 61 18.47 5.05 2.68
N ASP A 62 19.35 5.66 1.89
CA ASP A 62 20.61 6.27 2.30
C ASP A 62 20.54 7.18 3.53
N ASP A 63 21.52 7.03 4.42
CA ASP A 63 21.67 7.92 5.57
C ASP A 63 22.20 9.31 5.17
N ILE A 64 21.27 10.24 4.96
CA ILE A 64 21.56 11.63 4.56
C ILE A 64 21.93 12.56 5.72
N PHE A 65 21.94 12.09 6.97
CA PHE A 65 22.02 12.98 8.14
C PHE A 65 23.44 13.12 8.70
N THR A 66 23.89 14.36 8.76
CA THR A 66 25.23 14.76 9.21
C THR A 66 25.29 15.02 10.72
N TRP A 67 26.42 14.66 11.33
CA TRP A 67 26.76 15.01 12.72
C TRP A 67 27.45 16.37 12.79
N PHE A 68 26.98 17.20 13.71
CA PHE A 68 27.54 18.52 14.00
C PHE A 68 28.05 18.57 15.44
N GLU A 69 29.09 19.36 15.67
CA GLU A 69 29.63 19.59 17.00
C GLU A 69 28.76 20.60 17.77
N ALA A 70 28.51 20.32 19.04
CA ALA A 70 27.77 21.19 19.95
C ALA A 70 28.34 21.11 21.38
N THR A 71 27.96 22.08 22.20
CA THR A 71 27.99 21.96 23.66
C THR A 71 26.59 21.59 24.13
N VAL A 72 26.47 20.53 24.92
CA VAL A 72 25.18 20.03 25.39
C VAL A 72 25.17 20.00 26.91
N THR A 73 24.15 20.59 27.50
CA THR A 73 23.87 20.54 28.95
C THR A 73 22.62 19.71 29.18
N VAL A 74 22.69 18.73 30.08
CA VAL A 74 21.54 17.91 30.49
C VAL A 74 21.42 17.97 32.00
N ASP A 75 20.29 18.43 32.51
CA ASP A 75 20.03 18.60 33.95
C ASP A 75 21.16 19.34 34.69
N GLY A 76 21.75 20.34 34.03
CA GLY A 76 22.86 21.16 34.54
C GLY A 76 24.27 20.56 34.35
N GLU A 77 24.40 19.33 33.84
CA GLU A 77 25.69 18.72 33.49
C GLU A 77 26.08 19.08 32.05
N THR A 78 27.15 19.86 31.87
CA THR A 78 27.60 20.36 30.56
C THR A 78 28.75 19.54 29.98
N HIS A 79 28.63 19.18 28.71
CA HIS A 79 29.64 18.51 27.90
C HIS A 79 29.91 19.30 26.62
N THR A 80 31.18 19.48 26.28
CA THR A 80 31.63 20.12 25.03
C THR A 80 32.04 19.07 24.01
N GLN A 81 32.04 19.42 22.71
CA GLN A 81 32.40 18.52 21.62
C GLN A 81 31.47 17.29 21.55
N VAL A 82 30.18 17.52 21.77
CA VAL A 82 29.13 16.52 21.65
C VAL A 82 28.62 16.49 20.21
N GLY A 83 28.35 15.29 19.68
CA GLY A 83 27.71 15.14 18.38
C GLY A 83 26.20 15.36 18.47
N VAL A 84 25.66 16.24 17.64
CA VAL A 84 24.22 16.43 17.46
C VAL A 84 23.87 16.23 15.99
N ARG A 85 22.80 15.48 15.72
CA ARG A 85 22.37 15.12 14.37
C ARG A 85 20.85 15.03 14.30
N LYS A 86 20.28 15.36 13.14
CA LYS A 86 18.85 15.11 12.84
C LYS A 86 18.56 13.62 12.70
N LYS A 87 17.38 13.20 13.17
CA LYS A 87 16.80 11.87 12.92
C LYS A 87 15.44 12.05 12.26
N GLY A 88 15.05 11.07 11.45
CA GLY A 88 13.69 10.90 10.98
C GLY A 88 13.66 10.05 9.72
N PHE A 89 12.46 9.63 9.31
CA PHE A 89 12.23 9.01 8.00
C PHE A 89 11.43 9.98 7.12
N LEU A 90 10.14 9.75 6.85
CA LEU A 90 9.29 10.73 6.16
C LEU A 90 8.42 11.52 7.15
N GLY A 91 7.56 10.82 7.89
CA GLY A 91 6.53 11.44 8.74
C GLY A 91 7.07 12.27 9.92
N SER A 92 8.30 12.00 10.38
CA SER A 92 8.92 12.65 11.53
C SER A 92 9.89 13.80 11.16
N LEU A 93 10.10 14.09 9.88
CA LEU A 93 11.00 15.18 9.47
C LEU A 93 10.35 16.54 9.70
N SER A 94 11.11 17.45 10.30
CA SER A 94 10.71 18.84 10.44
C SER A 94 11.90 19.78 10.45
N LYS A 95 11.73 20.94 9.81
CA LYS A 95 12.68 22.07 9.85
C LYS A 95 12.45 22.97 11.07
N VAL A 96 11.28 22.86 11.70
CA VAL A 96 10.85 23.69 12.84
C VAL A 96 11.18 23.01 14.16
N LYS A 97 10.87 21.72 14.28
CA LYS A 97 11.11 20.90 15.47
C LYS A 97 11.69 19.56 15.03
N PRO A 98 12.98 19.50 14.63
CA PRO A 98 13.59 18.25 14.19
C PRO A 98 13.71 17.28 15.36
N SER A 99 13.53 15.99 15.10
CA SER A 99 14.01 14.94 16.02
C SER A 99 15.53 14.91 16.02
N LEU A 100 16.14 14.68 17.19
CA LEU A 100 17.59 14.82 17.40
C LEU A 100 18.18 13.54 18.00
N LYS A 101 19.36 13.16 17.51
CA LYS A 101 20.27 12.24 18.18
C LYS A 101 21.41 13.07 18.79
N VAL A 102 21.67 12.86 20.07
CA VAL A 102 22.82 13.44 20.78
C VAL A 102 23.78 12.30 21.11
N ARG A 103 25.07 12.46 20.84
CA ARG A 103 26.11 11.47 21.09
C ARG A 103 27.32 12.12 21.76
N PHE A 104 27.49 11.86 23.05
CA PHE A 104 28.56 12.43 23.88
C PHE A 104 29.94 11.92 23.44
N ASP A 105 30.03 10.63 23.10
CA ASP A 105 31.28 10.01 22.64
C ASP A 105 31.53 10.16 21.13
N LYS A 106 30.94 11.18 20.46
CA LYS A 106 31.09 11.34 19.01
C LYS A 106 32.44 11.91 18.61
N PHE A 107 32.90 12.94 19.32
CA PHE A 107 34.18 13.62 19.03
C PHE A 107 35.20 13.48 20.16
N ILE A 108 34.76 13.05 21.35
CA ILE A 108 35.65 12.67 22.46
C ILE A 108 35.34 11.22 22.85
N ASP A 109 36.25 10.31 22.50
CA ASP A 109 36.09 8.89 22.81
C ASP A 109 35.88 8.66 24.32
N GLY A 110 34.83 7.90 24.66
CA GLY A 110 34.52 7.54 26.04
C GLY A 110 33.87 8.66 26.88
N GLN A 111 33.54 9.82 26.32
CA GLN A 111 32.74 10.82 27.02
C GLN A 111 31.30 10.30 27.25
N LEU A 112 30.82 10.38 28.50
CA LEU A 112 29.53 9.87 28.94
C LEU A 112 28.80 10.93 29.75
N LEU A 113 27.48 11.06 29.54
CA LEU A 113 26.58 11.79 30.43
C LEU A 113 26.35 10.97 31.72
N GLY A 114 26.56 11.58 32.87
CA GLY A 114 26.40 10.93 34.18
C GLY A 114 27.28 9.71 34.39
N GLY A 115 28.37 9.59 33.62
CA GLY A 115 29.24 8.40 33.62
C GLY A 115 28.60 7.12 33.05
N ALA A 116 27.40 7.20 32.46
CA ALA A 116 26.63 6.03 32.04
C ALA A 116 26.08 6.11 30.60
N MET A 117 25.74 7.30 30.12
CA MET A 117 24.98 7.48 28.89
C MET A 117 25.85 8.00 27.74
N LYS A 118 25.97 7.20 26.66
CA LYS A 118 26.67 7.62 25.43
C LYS A 118 25.84 8.56 24.55
N ARG A 119 24.50 8.48 24.65
CA ARG A 119 23.60 9.13 23.70
C ARG A 119 22.21 9.38 24.25
N LEU A 120 21.51 10.33 23.64
CA LEU A 120 20.07 10.57 23.80
C LEU A 120 19.38 10.45 22.44
N THR A 121 18.16 9.92 22.42
CA THR A 121 17.26 10.00 21.25
C THR A 121 16.08 10.88 21.63
N LEU A 122 15.93 12.01 20.94
CA LEU A 122 14.91 13.01 21.22
C LEU A 122 13.95 13.04 20.02
N ASN A 123 12.82 12.34 20.13
CA ASN A 123 11.79 12.31 19.10
C ASN A 123 10.84 13.52 19.26
N ASN A 124 10.57 14.22 18.17
CA ASN A 124 9.73 15.42 18.15
C ASN A 124 8.23 15.14 18.37
N ALA A 125 7.82 13.89 18.19
CA ALA A 125 6.45 13.38 18.31
C ALA A 125 5.44 14.21 17.50
N GLN A 126 5.81 14.61 16.27
CA GLN A 126 4.96 15.51 15.48
C GLN A 126 3.72 14.83 14.88
N GLN A 127 3.75 13.50 14.73
CA GLN A 127 2.62 12.70 14.26
C GLN A 127 1.71 12.23 15.41
N ASP A 128 2.11 12.49 16.66
CA ASP A 128 1.32 12.20 17.85
C ASP A 128 0.82 13.50 18.49
N PRO A 129 -0.45 13.89 18.26
CA PRO A 129 -0.98 15.12 18.83
C PRO A 129 -1.06 15.08 20.37
N SER A 130 -1.11 13.88 20.98
CA SER A 130 -1.14 13.68 22.44
C SER A 130 0.25 13.79 23.08
N LEU A 131 1.30 13.50 22.31
CA LEU A 131 2.71 13.36 22.69
C LEU A 131 3.03 12.19 23.65
N ILE A 132 2.07 11.32 23.98
CA ILE A 132 2.26 10.24 24.96
C ILE A 132 2.31 8.84 24.34
N ASN A 133 1.94 8.70 23.06
CA ASN A 133 1.74 7.41 22.40
C ASN A 133 3.00 6.52 22.47
N THR A 134 4.18 7.05 22.11
CA THR A 134 5.42 6.27 22.08
C THR A 134 5.77 5.67 23.44
N CYS A 135 5.71 6.47 24.51
CA CYS A 135 6.05 5.97 25.85
C CYS A 135 4.97 5.01 26.39
N MET A 136 3.69 5.28 26.10
CA MET A 136 2.60 4.36 26.41
C MET A 136 2.78 3.01 25.70
N ALA A 137 3.08 3.01 24.40
CA ALA A 137 3.27 1.80 23.60
C ALA A 137 4.37 0.92 24.18
N TYR A 138 5.57 1.48 24.39
CA TYR A 138 6.69 0.70 24.93
C TYR A 138 6.45 0.21 26.36
N HIS A 139 5.63 0.91 27.16
CA HIS A 139 5.18 0.40 28.45
C HIS A 139 4.33 -0.87 28.29
N VAL A 140 3.37 -0.88 27.35
CA VAL A 140 2.53 -2.07 27.07
C VAL A 140 3.37 -3.24 26.57
N PHE A 141 4.30 -3.01 25.62
CA PHE A 141 5.23 -4.05 25.16
C PHE A 141 6.09 -4.61 26.30
N ALA A 142 6.67 -3.76 27.15
CA ALA A 142 7.45 -4.20 28.30
C ALA A 142 6.62 -4.99 29.32
N ALA A 143 5.37 -4.56 29.58
CA ALA A 143 4.44 -5.27 30.47
C ALA A 143 4.05 -6.66 29.93
N ALA A 144 4.01 -6.82 28.61
CA ALA A 144 3.83 -8.12 27.94
C ALA A 144 5.09 -9.02 28.02
N GLY A 145 6.18 -8.55 28.63
CA GLY A 145 7.43 -9.29 28.76
C GLY A 145 8.32 -9.26 27.52
N LEU A 146 8.03 -8.36 26.57
CA LEU A 146 8.82 -8.19 25.35
C LEU A 146 10.00 -7.24 25.59
N PRO A 147 11.14 -7.45 24.94
CA PRO A 147 12.23 -6.49 24.93
C PRO A 147 11.76 -5.20 24.25
N ALA A 148 11.58 -4.13 25.03
CA ALA A 148 11.08 -2.85 24.54
C ALA A 148 12.00 -1.68 24.95
N PRO A 149 12.15 -0.65 24.11
CA PRO A 149 12.92 0.55 24.46
C PRO A 149 12.33 1.25 25.68
N ARG A 150 13.18 1.69 26.61
CA ARG A 150 12.73 2.63 27.66
C ARG A 150 12.37 3.98 27.06
N CYS A 151 11.40 4.68 27.65
CA CYS A 151 10.93 5.98 27.17
C CYS A 151 10.54 6.90 28.34
N ASN A 152 10.89 8.18 28.24
CA ASN A 152 10.38 9.26 29.08
C ASN A 152 10.37 10.58 28.28
N PHE A 153 10.48 11.74 28.93
CA PHE A 153 10.38 13.04 28.27
C PHE A 153 11.61 13.93 28.47
N ALA A 154 11.81 14.87 27.55
CA ALA A 154 12.82 15.91 27.66
C ALA A 154 12.32 17.26 27.15
N THR A 155 12.59 18.36 27.85
CA THR A 155 12.48 19.70 27.28
C THR A 155 13.78 20.03 26.55
N VAL A 156 13.67 20.53 25.32
CA VAL A 156 14.84 20.79 24.46
C VAL A 156 14.89 22.26 24.08
N ALA A 157 16.05 22.88 24.28
CA ALA A 157 16.38 24.19 23.75
C ALA A 157 17.65 24.15 22.89
N VAL A 158 17.65 24.86 21.76
CA VAL A 158 18.81 24.98 20.87
C VAL A 158 19.14 26.45 20.68
N ASN A 159 20.38 26.86 20.96
CA ASN A 159 20.84 28.25 20.84
C ASN A 159 19.94 29.28 21.56
N GLY A 160 19.40 28.89 22.71
CA GLY A 160 18.47 29.70 23.51
C GLY A 160 17.01 29.68 23.03
N GLU A 161 16.70 29.04 21.91
CA GLU A 161 15.33 28.84 21.44
C GLU A 161 14.73 27.57 22.06
N ASN A 162 13.59 27.70 22.75
CA ASN A 162 12.86 26.57 23.33
C ASN A 162 12.03 25.85 22.25
N LEU A 163 12.41 24.61 21.94
CA LEU A 163 11.71 23.74 20.97
C LEU A 163 10.59 22.91 21.61
N GLY A 164 10.46 22.94 22.93
CA GLY A 164 9.41 22.27 23.69
C GLY A 164 9.75 20.85 24.14
N LEU A 165 8.70 20.07 24.39
CA LEU A 165 8.78 18.70 24.89
C LEU A 165 9.06 17.70 23.77
N TYR A 166 9.93 16.74 24.03
CA TYR A 166 10.31 15.62 23.17
C TYR A 166 10.07 14.30 23.91
N ALA A 167 9.72 13.25 23.18
CA ALA A 167 9.80 11.89 23.71
C ALA A 167 11.27 11.44 23.67
N HIS A 168 11.82 11.10 24.83
CA HIS A 168 13.19 10.62 24.97
C HIS A 168 13.20 9.08 24.99
N VAL A 169 13.79 8.48 23.96
CA VAL A 169 13.70 7.04 23.69
C VAL A 169 15.08 6.37 23.77
N GLU A 170 15.14 5.21 24.41
CA GLU A 170 16.34 4.39 24.46
C GLU A 170 16.83 4.04 23.04
N SER A 171 18.13 4.19 22.80
CA SER A 171 18.69 3.83 21.49
C SER A 171 18.88 2.32 21.37
N MET A 172 18.41 1.75 20.27
CA MET A 172 18.66 0.38 19.83
C MET A 172 20.13 0.14 19.47
N LYS A 173 20.97 -0.05 20.48
CA LYS A 173 22.41 -0.32 20.38
C LYS A 173 22.83 -1.26 21.52
N THR A 174 24.13 -1.55 21.63
CA THR A 174 24.70 -2.52 22.56
C THR A 174 24.14 -2.44 23.99
N ALA A 175 23.95 -1.25 24.57
CA ALA A 175 23.41 -1.12 25.93
C ALA A 175 21.96 -1.64 26.07
N PHE A 176 21.15 -1.51 25.01
CA PHE A 176 19.82 -2.14 24.97
C PHE A 176 19.96 -3.67 24.93
N LEU A 177 20.88 -4.18 24.10
CA LEU A 177 21.09 -5.62 23.98
C LEU A 177 21.58 -6.24 25.28
N GLU A 178 22.55 -5.62 25.94
CA GLU A 178 23.09 -6.04 27.24
C GLU A 178 22.04 -6.06 28.35
N ARG A 179 21.00 -5.21 28.26
CA ARG A 179 19.90 -5.16 29.23
C ARG A 179 18.87 -6.26 29.01
N ASN A 180 18.61 -6.64 27.76
CA ASN A 180 17.47 -7.50 27.40
C ASN A 180 17.88 -8.92 27.01
N PHE A 181 19.13 -9.16 26.63
CA PHE A 181 19.60 -10.44 26.11
C PHE A 181 20.81 -10.97 26.88
N SER A 182 20.97 -12.29 26.84
CA SER A 182 22.06 -12.97 27.54
C SER A 182 23.38 -12.84 26.80
N ASP A 183 23.32 -12.79 25.47
CA ASP A 183 24.44 -12.54 24.57
C ASP A 183 24.13 -11.32 23.68
N PRO A 184 24.86 -10.19 23.81
CA PRO A 184 24.66 -9.00 22.99
C PRO A 184 25.47 -8.99 21.68
N SER A 185 26.18 -10.07 21.34
CA SER A 185 27.07 -10.16 20.17
C SER A 185 26.39 -10.62 18.87
N GLY A 186 25.11 -10.97 18.94
CA GLY A 186 24.30 -11.43 17.83
C GLY A 186 23.95 -10.35 16.81
N ASN A 187 23.10 -10.72 15.84
CA ASN A 187 22.69 -9.84 14.76
C ASN A 187 21.41 -9.08 15.13
N LEU A 188 21.50 -7.74 15.09
CA LEU A 188 20.39 -6.81 15.23
C LEU A 188 20.10 -6.20 13.86
N TYR A 189 18.84 -6.26 13.43
CA TYR A 189 18.37 -5.63 12.20
C TYR A 189 17.26 -4.62 12.52
N GLU A 190 17.22 -3.51 11.80
CA GLU A 190 16.05 -2.61 11.73
C GLU A 190 15.28 -2.95 10.45
N GLY A 191 13.98 -3.16 10.59
CA GLY A 191 13.04 -3.28 9.48
C GLY A 191 12.27 -1.98 9.32
N THR A 192 12.54 -1.27 8.23
CA THR A 192 11.81 -0.05 7.83
C THR A 192 11.27 -0.32 6.43
N LEU A 193 9.96 -0.49 6.30
CA LEU A 193 9.34 -1.00 5.06
C LEU A 193 10.02 -2.30 4.62
N SER A 194 10.01 -3.30 5.49
CA SER A 194 10.78 -4.55 5.36
C SER A 194 9.95 -5.76 5.75
N ASP A 195 10.14 -6.87 5.05
CA ASP A 195 9.50 -8.16 5.35
C ASP A 195 10.34 -9.32 4.82
N PHE A 196 9.95 -10.54 5.18
CA PHE A 196 10.62 -11.78 4.80
C PHE A 196 10.11 -12.34 3.47
N LEU A 197 10.10 -11.50 2.45
CA LEU A 197 9.81 -11.86 1.06
C LEU A 197 11.12 -12.08 0.27
N PRO A 198 11.13 -12.90 -0.79
CA PRO A 198 12.35 -13.26 -1.54
C PRO A 198 13.19 -12.07 -2.02
N GLU A 199 12.54 -11.00 -2.46
CA GLU A 199 13.18 -9.80 -2.99
C GLU A 199 13.50 -8.75 -1.91
N TRP A 200 12.99 -8.92 -0.69
CA TRP A 200 13.01 -7.89 0.36
C TRP A 200 14.20 -8.00 1.29
N ARG A 201 15.08 -8.99 1.10
CA ARG A 201 16.29 -9.18 1.92
C ARG A 201 17.12 -7.88 2.07
N GLY A 202 17.24 -7.11 1.00
CA GLY A 202 18.01 -5.87 0.98
C GLY A 202 17.38 -4.72 1.77
N THR A 203 16.09 -4.81 2.13
CA THR A 203 15.39 -3.77 2.90
C THR A 203 15.78 -3.75 4.39
N PHE A 204 16.32 -4.85 4.92
CA PHE A 204 16.79 -4.91 6.31
C PHE A 204 18.10 -4.16 6.51
N GLU A 205 18.15 -3.25 7.48
CA GLU A 205 19.40 -2.59 7.85
C GLU A 205 20.06 -3.31 9.04
N LYS A 206 21.20 -3.96 8.79
CA LYS A 206 22.01 -4.58 9.85
C LYS A 206 22.65 -3.50 10.74
N LYS A 207 22.48 -3.62 12.07
CA LYS A 207 22.88 -2.60 13.09
C LYS A 207 23.98 -3.05 14.04
N THR A 208 24.30 -4.34 14.02
CA THR A 208 25.46 -4.99 14.65
C THR A 208 26.06 -5.92 13.62
N ASN A 209 27.37 -6.20 13.70
CA ASN A 209 28.04 -7.05 12.70
C ASN A 209 27.87 -6.51 11.26
N GLU A 210 27.81 -5.17 11.12
CA GLU A 210 27.48 -4.47 9.86
C GLU A 210 28.43 -4.81 8.69
N ALA A 211 29.67 -5.19 9.00
CA ALA A 211 30.67 -5.58 8.00
C ALA A 211 30.52 -7.04 7.52
N ASP A 212 29.72 -7.86 8.20
CA ASP A 212 29.57 -9.26 7.88
C ASP A 212 28.53 -9.43 6.77
N ALA A 213 28.97 -10.02 5.66
CA ALA A 213 28.15 -10.30 4.49
C ALA A 213 27.24 -11.54 4.63
N ASP A 214 27.14 -12.10 5.84
CA ASP A 214 26.29 -13.24 6.14
C ASP A 214 24.85 -12.77 6.37
N TRP A 215 23.93 -13.25 5.53
CA TRP A 215 22.48 -13.01 5.61
C TRP A 215 21.69 -14.33 5.73
N SER A 216 22.40 -15.43 6.01
CA SER A 216 21.79 -16.77 6.06
C SER A 216 20.71 -16.89 7.13
N ASP A 217 20.72 -16.01 8.13
CA ASP A 217 19.67 -15.92 9.13
C ASP A 217 18.35 -15.39 8.57
N ILE A 218 18.36 -14.29 7.80
CA ILE A 218 17.20 -13.77 7.08
C ILE A 218 16.75 -14.75 5.99
N ASP A 219 17.69 -15.28 5.19
CA ASP A 219 17.41 -16.21 4.10
C ASP A 219 16.71 -17.48 4.59
N ALA A 220 17.06 -17.96 5.79
CA ALA A 220 16.41 -19.12 6.39
C ALA A 220 14.94 -18.88 6.75
N VAL A 221 14.58 -17.66 7.17
CA VAL A 221 13.17 -17.29 7.44
C VAL A 221 12.40 -17.24 6.12
N VAL A 222 12.96 -16.60 5.08
CA VAL A 222 12.36 -16.54 3.74
C VAL A 222 12.13 -17.95 3.19
N ALA A 223 13.14 -18.81 3.23
CA ALA A 223 13.04 -20.19 2.73
C ALA A 223 11.98 -21.00 3.49
N ALA A 224 11.85 -20.81 4.80
CA ALA A 224 10.81 -21.47 5.60
C ALA A 224 9.39 -20.98 5.23
N LEU A 225 9.23 -19.70 4.90
CA LEU A 225 7.94 -19.13 4.47
C LEU A 225 7.55 -19.53 3.05
N GLN A 226 8.53 -19.78 2.17
CA GLN A 226 8.30 -20.27 0.81
C GLN A 226 7.87 -21.74 0.74
N ASP A 227 8.12 -22.54 1.78
CA ASP A 227 7.60 -23.91 1.88
C ASP A 227 6.19 -23.88 2.50
N PRO A 228 5.12 -24.10 1.71
CA PRO A 228 3.75 -24.06 2.23
C PRO A 228 3.43 -25.29 3.10
N SER A 229 4.27 -26.33 3.10
CA SER A 229 4.01 -27.56 3.83
C SER A 229 4.17 -27.40 5.35
N PRO A 230 3.72 -28.38 6.15
CA PRO A 230 4.00 -28.41 7.58
C PRO A 230 5.50 -28.35 7.92
N ALA A 231 6.38 -28.85 7.04
CA ALA A 231 7.83 -28.80 7.25
C ALA A 231 8.36 -27.35 7.21
N GLY A 232 7.79 -26.49 6.36
CA GLY A 232 8.10 -25.06 6.34
C GLY A 232 7.75 -24.38 7.66
N LEU A 233 6.59 -24.69 8.24
CA LEU A 233 6.19 -24.17 9.54
C LEU A 233 7.10 -24.68 10.68
N GLU A 234 7.50 -25.96 10.64
CA GLU A 234 8.48 -26.52 11.57
C GLU A 234 9.83 -25.82 11.44
N ALA A 235 10.29 -25.57 10.22
CA ALA A 235 11.53 -24.84 9.95
C ALA A 235 11.45 -23.39 10.46
N LEU A 236 10.33 -22.70 10.22
CA LEU A 236 10.09 -21.34 10.71
C LEU A 236 10.21 -21.28 12.23
N ALA A 237 9.66 -22.27 12.95
CA ALA A 237 9.74 -22.38 14.41
C ALA A 237 11.17 -22.59 14.95
N THR A 238 12.14 -22.95 14.10
CA THR A 238 13.55 -23.05 14.50
C THR A 238 14.32 -21.73 14.37
N VAL A 239 13.83 -20.83 13.52
CA VAL A 239 14.50 -19.56 13.20
C VAL A 239 13.78 -18.33 13.75
N ILE A 240 12.50 -18.43 14.08
CA ILE A 240 11.70 -17.42 14.79
C ILE A 240 11.19 -18.02 16.10
N ASP A 241 11.29 -17.27 17.20
CA ASP A 241 10.62 -17.64 18.45
C ASP A 241 9.12 -17.34 18.28
N LEU A 242 8.35 -18.35 17.87
CA LEU A 242 6.92 -18.18 17.56
C LEU A 242 6.10 -17.76 18.78
N ASP A 243 6.44 -18.25 19.98
CA ASP A 243 5.73 -17.85 21.21
C ASP A 243 5.95 -16.36 21.50
N HIS A 244 7.19 -15.89 21.36
CA HIS A 244 7.52 -14.48 21.43
C HIS A 244 6.80 -13.68 20.34
N PHE A 245 6.80 -14.16 19.09
CA PHE A 245 6.17 -13.48 17.96
C PHE A 245 4.66 -13.33 18.15
N PHE A 246 3.94 -14.36 18.62
CA PHE A 246 2.51 -14.24 18.93
C PHE A 246 2.21 -13.16 19.97
N ILE A 247 3.10 -12.98 20.97
CA ILE A 247 2.94 -11.91 21.97
C ILE A 247 3.18 -10.55 21.31
N PHE A 248 4.26 -10.41 20.53
CA PHE A 248 4.59 -9.17 19.81
C PHE A 248 3.43 -8.72 18.91
N TRP A 249 2.97 -9.63 18.05
CA TRP A 249 1.87 -9.40 17.13
C TRP A 249 0.57 -9.02 17.85
N ALA A 250 0.22 -9.76 18.90
CA ALA A 250 -0.98 -9.45 19.69
C ALA A 250 -0.87 -8.07 20.39
N VAL A 251 0.31 -7.63 20.83
CA VAL A 251 0.47 -6.29 21.40
C VAL A 251 0.33 -5.20 20.34
N GLU A 252 0.89 -5.37 19.13
CA GLU A 252 0.67 -4.45 18.00
C GLU A 252 -0.83 -4.29 17.73
N VAL A 253 -1.55 -5.40 17.69
CA VAL A 253 -3.02 -5.40 17.60
C VAL A 253 -3.64 -4.67 18.78
N LEU A 254 -3.28 -4.97 20.03
CA LEU A 254 -3.91 -4.31 21.19
C LEU A 254 -3.76 -2.79 21.19
N ILE A 255 -2.58 -2.27 20.85
CA ILE A 255 -2.35 -0.81 20.80
C ILE A 255 -2.82 -0.16 19.50
N GLY A 256 -3.22 -0.96 18.49
CA GLY A 256 -3.62 -0.44 17.17
C GLY A 256 -2.44 0.09 16.37
N HIS A 257 -1.32 -0.65 16.33
CA HIS A 257 -0.11 -0.28 15.60
C HIS A 257 -0.23 -0.63 14.12
N TRP A 258 -0.96 0.20 13.38
CA TRP A 258 -1.19 0.01 11.95
C TRP A 258 0.11 0.10 11.13
N ASP A 259 1.05 0.97 11.52
CA ASP A 259 2.37 1.15 10.86
C ASP A 259 3.45 0.24 11.48
N GLY A 260 3.04 -0.83 12.18
CA GLY A 260 3.93 -1.84 12.75
C GLY A 260 4.28 -2.95 11.77
N TYR A 261 4.97 -4.01 12.24
CA TYR A 261 5.32 -5.12 11.35
C TYR A 261 4.07 -5.84 10.84
N ALA A 262 3.16 -6.18 11.75
CA ALA A 262 1.96 -6.94 11.42
C ALA A 262 0.92 -6.10 10.66
N GLY A 263 0.97 -4.78 10.84
CA GLY A 263 0.07 -3.81 10.20
C GLY A 263 0.52 -3.35 8.81
N ASP A 264 1.80 -2.98 8.64
CA ASP A 264 2.30 -2.43 7.36
C ASP A 264 3.80 -2.66 7.14
N HIS A 265 4.35 -3.80 7.62
CA HIS A 265 5.74 -4.20 7.36
C HIS A 265 6.78 -3.18 7.85
N ASN A 266 6.47 -2.39 8.87
CA ASN A 266 7.27 -1.23 9.22
C ASN A 266 7.56 -1.13 10.73
N ASN A 267 8.46 -0.23 11.11
CA ASN A 267 8.73 0.16 12.49
C ASN A 267 9.03 -1.00 13.46
N PHE A 268 9.95 -1.89 13.10
CA PHE A 268 10.39 -2.97 13.98
C PHE A 268 11.91 -3.19 13.95
N TYR A 269 12.41 -3.87 14.98
CA TYR A 269 13.73 -4.48 14.98
C TYR A 269 13.56 -5.98 15.18
N ILE A 270 14.54 -6.74 14.72
CA ILE A 270 14.69 -8.16 15.06
C ILE A 270 16.09 -8.40 15.59
N TYR A 271 16.19 -9.25 16.60
CA TYR A 271 17.47 -9.64 17.17
C TYR A 271 17.61 -11.15 17.22
N ARG A 272 18.79 -11.64 16.86
CA ARG A 272 19.15 -13.06 16.92
C ARG A 272 20.46 -13.23 17.68
N GLU A 273 20.41 -13.87 18.84
CA GLU A 273 21.61 -14.42 19.50
C GLU A 273 22.25 -15.47 18.57
N LEU A 274 23.59 -15.65 18.61
CA LEU A 274 24.37 -16.37 17.58
C LEU A 274 23.81 -17.75 17.16
N ASP A 275 23.20 -18.48 18.09
CA ASP A 275 22.59 -19.80 17.85
C ASP A 275 21.10 -19.86 18.22
N GLY A 276 20.48 -18.69 18.48
CA GLY A 276 19.08 -18.56 18.86
C GLY A 276 18.15 -18.29 17.68
N PRO A 277 16.83 -18.34 17.88
CA PRO A 277 15.86 -17.80 16.94
C PRO A 277 15.82 -16.26 17.01
N PHE A 278 15.22 -15.63 15.99
CA PHE A 278 14.88 -14.21 16.05
C PHE A 278 13.77 -13.94 17.05
N VAL A 279 13.90 -12.79 17.72
CA VAL A 279 12.84 -12.14 18.47
C VAL A 279 12.57 -10.75 17.90
N PHE A 280 11.32 -10.32 17.98
CA PHE A 280 10.87 -9.01 17.51
C PHE A 280 10.97 -7.95 18.61
N ILE A 281 11.28 -6.71 18.24
CA ILE A 281 11.41 -5.58 19.15
C ILE A 281 10.64 -4.40 18.52
N PRO A 282 9.71 -3.77 19.26
CA PRO A 282 8.90 -2.68 18.71
C PRO A 282 9.74 -1.43 18.46
N TRP A 283 9.39 -0.69 17.42
CA TRP A 283 9.95 0.63 17.12
C TRP A 283 8.85 1.56 16.60
N GLY A 284 9.17 2.85 16.41
CA GLY A 284 8.29 3.79 15.69
C GLY A 284 6.83 3.94 16.16
N ALA A 285 6.48 3.56 17.39
CA ALA A 285 5.08 3.50 17.84
C ALA A 285 4.53 4.88 18.29
N ASP A 286 4.62 5.92 17.45
CA ASP A 286 3.99 7.23 17.71
C ASP A 286 2.55 7.34 17.20
N ASP A 287 2.18 6.60 16.15
CA ASP A 287 0.80 6.60 15.62
C ASP A 287 0.01 5.36 16.08
N VAL A 288 -0.29 5.31 17.38
CA VAL A 288 -1.01 4.22 18.05
C VAL A 288 -2.13 4.76 18.95
N PHE A 289 -2.92 3.86 19.55
CA PHE A 289 -4.15 4.17 20.30
C PHE A 289 -5.16 4.93 19.44
N THR A 290 -5.18 4.62 18.15
CA THR A 290 -6.05 5.20 17.14
C THR A 290 -6.86 4.09 16.47
N TRP A 291 -7.99 4.46 15.91
CA TRP A 291 -8.89 3.55 15.19
C TRP A 291 -8.65 3.57 13.68
N SER A 292 -7.90 4.55 13.19
CA SER A 292 -7.51 4.66 11.78
C SER A 292 -6.50 3.57 11.44
N GLY A 293 -6.66 2.96 10.26
CA GLY A 293 -5.66 2.08 9.65
C GLY A 293 -4.48 2.81 8.99
N GLY A 294 -4.38 4.13 9.16
CA GLY A 294 -3.29 4.97 8.65
C GLY A 294 -3.74 6.21 7.88
N PRO A 295 -2.80 7.05 7.39
CA PRO A 295 -3.09 8.31 6.70
C PRO A 295 -3.75 8.12 5.32
N PHE A 296 -3.83 6.88 4.83
CA PHE A 296 -4.48 6.49 3.59
C PHE A 296 -5.87 5.86 3.81
N ASP A 297 -6.27 5.68 5.08
CA ASP A 297 -7.58 5.17 5.46
C ASP A 297 -8.53 6.36 5.71
N GLU A 298 -9.43 6.62 4.76
CA GLU A 298 -10.43 7.69 4.85
C GLU A 298 -11.63 7.33 5.76
N SER A 299 -11.63 6.17 6.41
CA SER A 299 -12.73 5.79 7.31
C SER A 299 -12.66 6.54 8.65
N GLU A 300 -13.67 7.39 8.92
CA GLU A 300 -13.85 7.89 10.29
C GLU A 300 -14.16 6.72 11.24
N PRO A 301 -13.64 6.72 12.48
CA PRO A 301 -14.06 5.74 13.46
C PRO A 301 -15.58 5.80 13.62
N PRO A 302 -16.31 4.67 13.56
CA PRO A 302 -17.75 4.68 13.71
C PRO A 302 -18.11 5.30 15.06
N SER A 303 -18.83 6.43 15.02
CA SER A 303 -19.25 7.20 16.20
C SER A 303 -20.26 6.46 17.10
N SER A 304 -20.59 5.22 16.75
CA SER A 304 -21.34 4.28 17.58
C SER A 304 -21.05 2.87 17.09
N VAL A 305 -20.81 1.96 18.03
CA VAL A 305 -20.71 0.51 17.82
C VAL A 305 -21.87 0.00 16.95
N SER A 306 -21.65 -0.09 15.64
CA SER A 306 -22.46 -0.90 14.71
C SER A 306 -21.49 -1.60 13.76
N VAL A 307 -21.08 -2.80 14.18
CA VAL A 307 -20.03 -3.64 13.59
C VAL A 307 -20.52 -4.38 12.34
N ILE A 308 -21.11 -3.68 11.35
CA ILE A 308 -21.71 -4.38 10.19
C ILE A 308 -21.27 -3.84 8.81
N GLU A 309 -20.40 -2.82 8.72
CA GLU A 309 -20.19 -2.13 7.42
C GLU A 309 -18.73 -1.93 6.95
N THR A 310 -17.74 -2.65 7.50
CA THR A 310 -16.35 -2.63 6.99
C THR A 310 -15.70 -4.00 7.13
N GLU A 311 -14.88 -4.44 6.17
CA GLU A 311 -13.93 -5.57 6.29
C GLU A 311 -12.81 -5.29 7.32
N TRP A 312 -13.13 -4.49 8.34
CA TRP A 312 -12.24 -4.09 9.41
C TRP A 312 -12.13 -5.25 10.41
N THR A 313 -10.94 -5.85 10.49
CA THR A 313 -10.64 -6.94 11.42
C THR A 313 -9.66 -6.44 12.49
N PRO A 314 -10.13 -5.63 13.45
CA PRO A 314 -9.27 -4.98 14.45
C PRO A 314 -8.50 -5.96 15.33
N SER A 315 -8.85 -7.26 15.33
CA SER A 315 -8.18 -8.30 16.10
C SER A 315 -7.10 -9.09 15.35
N VAL A 316 -6.83 -8.80 14.07
CA VAL A 316 -5.94 -9.65 13.24
C VAL A 316 -4.64 -8.95 12.82
N MET A 317 -4.66 -7.93 11.96
CA MET A 317 -3.45 -7.34 11.35
C MET A 317 -2.43 -8.40 10.85
N ALA A 318 -2.67 -9.04 9.72
CA ALA A 318 -1.79 -10.07 9.16
C ALA A 318 -1.19 -9.69 7.80
N HIS A 319 -0.71 -8.45 7.68
CA HIS A 319 -0.04 -7.97 6.46
C HIS A 319 1.34 -8.61 6.31
N GLY A 320 2.17 -8.60 7.36
CA GLY A 320 3.52 -9.20 7.32
C GLY A 320 3.52 -10.71 7.09
N ALA A 321 4.47 -11.21 6.29
CA ALA A 321 4.53 -12.59 5.80
C ALA A 321 4.48 -13.65 6.91
N ILE A 322 5.12 -13.42 8.06
CA ILE A 322 5.05 -14.35 9.19
C ILE A 322 3.65 -14.39 9.79
N ALA A 323 3.04 -13.23 10.06
CA ALA A 323 1.67 -13.15 10.58
C ALA A 323 0.67 -13.76 9.58
N HIS A 324 0.83 -13.45 8.30
CA HIS A 324 0.04 -13.98 7.19
C HIS A 324 0.10 -15.52 7.15
N ARG A 325 1.30 -16.11 7.15
CA ARG A 325 1.50 -17.57 7.15
C ARG A 325 0.85 -18.23 8.36
N LEU A 326 1.07 -17.67 9.55
CA LEU A 326 0.58 -18.24 10.82
C LEU A 326 -0.95 -18.11 10.96
N TYR A 327 -1.58 -17.10 10.41
CA TYR A 327 -3.03 -16.93 10.54
C TYR A 327 -3.84 -17.86 9.62
N ARG A 328 -3.23 -18.38 8.54
CA ARG A 328 -3.89 -19.27 7.59
C ARG A 328 -4.11 -20.70 8.11
N GLU A 329 -3.32 -21.14 9.09
CA GLU A 329 -3.45 -22.47 9.70
C GLU A 329 -4.29 -22.40 10.98
N ASP A 330 -5.27 -23.30 11.11
CA ASP A 330 -6.21 -23.29 12.24
C ASP A 330 -5.50 -23.42 13.61
N ALA A 331 -4.43 -24.22 13.69
CA ALA A 331 -3.71 -24.46 14.94
C ALA A 331 -2.96 -23.22 15.45
N THR A 332 -2.25 -22.52 14.56
CA THR A 332 -1.52 -21.30 14.91
C THR A 332 -2.46 -20.11 15.04
N ARG A 333 -3.56 -20.05 14.25
CA ARG A 333 -4.66 -19.09 14.48
C ARG A 333 -5.24 -19.23 15.90
N ALA A 334 -5.55 -20.44 16.32
CA ALA A 334 -6.05 -20.70 17.68
C ALA A 334 -5.04 -20.29 18.76
N THR A 335 -3.74 -20.51 18.51
CA THR A 335 -2.65 -20.11 19.42
C THR A 335 -2.56 -18.59 19.54
N TYR A 336 -2.59 -17.87 18.42
CA TYR A 336 -2.62 -16.41 18.38
C TYR A 336 -3.81 -15.85 19.16
N VAL A 337 -5.02 -16.32 18.87
CA VAL A 337 -6.26 -15.86 19.53
C VAL A 337 -6.22 -16.13 21.04
N ALA A 338 -5.71 -17.28 21.45
CA ALA A 338 -5.52 -17.58 22.86
C ALA A 338 -4.53 -16.60 23.53
N ARG A 339 -3.45 -16.24 22.82
CA ARG A 339 -2.46 -15.29 23.33
C ARG A 339 -3.01 -13.87 23.43
N LEU A 340 -3.75 -13.42 22.43
CA LEU A 340 -4.43 -12.12 22.43
C LEU A 340 -5.39 -11.99 23.62
N LYS A 341 -6.21 -13.03 23.89
CA LYS A 341 -7.10 -13.09 25.05
C LYS A 341 -6.33 -13.08 26.38
N GLN A 342 -5.22 -13.80 26.47
CA GLN A 342 -4.37 -13.77 27.67
C GLN A 342 -3.79 -12.37 27.94
N LEU A 343 -3.35 -11.66 26.91
CA LEU A 343 -2.81 -10.30 27.03
C LEU A 343 -3.89 -9.28 27.38
N LEU A 344 -5.11 -9.43 26.87
CA LEU A 344 -6.24 -8.66 27.33
C LEU A 344 -6.42 -8.80 28.85
N ASP A 345 -6.32 -10.02 29.39
CA ASP A 345 -6.52 -10.25 30.83
C ASP A 345 -5.33 -9.81 31.69
N ALA A 346 -4.10 -9.96 31.21
CA ALA A 346 -2.89 -9.77 32.01
C ALA A 346 -2.20 -8.42 31.82
N VAL A 347 -2.33 -7.79 30.65
CA VAL A 347 -1.58 -6.58 30.26
C VAL A 347 -2.50 -5.40 29.98
N TRP A 348 -3.67 -5.62 29.37
CA TRP A 348 -4.63 -4.55 29.06
C TRP A 348 -5.48 -4.13 30.26
N ASN A 349 -4.84 -3.76 31.37
CA ASN A 349 -5.54 -3.23 32.54
C ASN A 349 -5.95 -1.77 32.28
N GLU A 350 -7.24 -1.54 32.02
CA GLU A 350 -7.74 -0.22 31.63
C GLU A 350 -7.51 0.84 32.73
N GLU A 351 -7.62 0.49 34.00
CA GLU A 351 -7.41 1.43 35.11
C GLU A 351 -5.94 1.89 35.16
N GLU A 352 -5.00 0.94 35.08
CA GLU A 352 -3.57 1.23 35.10
C GLU A 352 -3.13 2.04 33.87
N LEU A 353 -3.61 1.66 32.68
CA LEU A 353 -3.30 2.37 31.44
C LEU A 353 -3.89 3.78 31.41
N LEU A 354 -5.11 3.98 31.91
CA LEU A 354 -5.71 5.32 32.03
C LEU A 354 -4.94 6.19 33.03
N ASN A 355 -4.54 5.64 34.17
CA ASN A 355 -3.73 6.37 35.15
C ASN A 355 -2.38 6.78 34.56
N LEU A 356 -1.71 5.88 33.84
CA LEU A 356 -0.44 6.17 33.16
C LEU A 356 -0.60 7.28 32.11
N ALA A 357 -1.67 7.20 31.29
CA ALA A 357 -1.97 8.24 30.31
C ALA A 357 -2.22 9.61 30.97
N ASP A 358 -2.90 9.64 32.12
CA ASP A 358 -3.15 10.86 32.88
C ASP A 358 -1.87 11.46 33.48
N GLU A 359 -0.98 10.62 34.02
CA GLU A 359 0.33 11.04 34.52
C GLU A 359 1.20 11.68 33.42
N MET A 360 1.30 11.01 32.26
CA MET A 360 2.03 11.54 31.12
C MET A 360 1.38 12.80 30.55
N ALA A 361 0.05 12.86 30.49
CA ALA A 361 -0.65 14.05 30.05
C ALA A 361 -0.38 15.25 30.96
N MET A 362 -0.24 15.05 32.28
CA MET A 362 0.16 16.12 33.20
C MET A 362 1.57 16.64 32.90
N ILE A 363 2.52 15.75 32.59
CA ILE A 363 3.87 16.13 32.14
C ILE A 363 3.77 16.99 30.87
N VAL A 364 2.98 16.54 29.89
CA VAL A 364 2.77 17.29 28.64
C VAL A 364 2.22 18.68 28.94
N GLN A 365 1.17 18.79 29.77
CA GLN A 365 0.56 20.07 30.15
C GLN A 365 1.50 21.01 30.93
N GLN A 366 2.50 20.47 31.64
CA GLN A 366 3.47 21.29 32.37
C GLN A 366 4.63 21.77 31.49
N HIS A 367 5.07 20.95 30.53
CA HIS A 367 6.38 21.13 29.89
C HIS A 367 6.34 21.43 28.38
N ALA A 368 5.28 21.05 27.64
CA ALA A 368 5.20 21.39 26.22
C ALA A 368 5.02 22.91 25.98
N LEU A 369 5.08 23.35 24.72
CA LEU A 369 4.83 24.75 24.37
C LEU A 369 3.34 25.07 24.48
N ALA A 370 2.98 26.32 24.78
CA ALA A 370 1.59 26.73 25.02
C ALA A 370 0.63 26.37 23.87
N LYS A 371 1.08 26.46 22.61
CA LYS A 371 0.28 26.06 21.44
C LYS A 371 0.04 24.54 21.37
N THR A 372 0.99 23.76 21.88
CA THR A 372 0.96 22.30 21.88
C THR A 372 0.09 21.77 23.02
N HIS A 373 0.15 22.40 24.21
CA HIS A 373 -0.69 22.04 25.37
C HIS A 373 -2.16 21.93 25.04
N ALA A 374 -2.72 22.94 24.36
CA ALA A 374 -4.14 23.00 24.04
C ALA A 374 -4.60 21.90 23.07
N HIS A 375 -3.72 21.47 22.16
CA HIS A 375 -3.99 20.35 21.24
C HIS A 375 -3.90 19.01 21.98
N ALA A 376 -2.80 18.77 22.69
CA ALA A 376 -2.58 17.54 23.44
C ALA A 376 -3.65 17.30 24.52
N ALA A 377 -4.11 18.37 25.19
CA ALA A 377 -5.19 18.28 26.17
C ALA A 377 -6.52 17.79 25.59
N ARG A 378 -6.77 18.03 24.29
CA ARG A 378 -7.94 17.51 23.58
C ARG A 378 -7.69 16.10 23.07
N ASP A 379 -6.52 15.85 22.50
CA ASP A 379 -6.22 14.56 21.87
C ASP A 379 -6.01 13.42 22.87
N VAL A 380 -5.59 13.69 24.12
CA VAL A 380 -5.50 12.64 25.13
C VAL A 380 -6.83 11.90 25.36
N GLU A 381 -7.98 12.54 25.10
CA GLU A 381 -9.27 11.85 25.19
C GLU A 381 -9.45 10.77 24.12
N ARG A 382 -8.82 10.91 22.94
CA ARG A 382 -8.75 9.84 21.93
C ARG A 382 -8.09 8.60 22.53
N VAL A 383 -6.92 8.78 23.16
CA VAL A 383 -6.16 7.69 23.79
C VAL A 383 -6.98 7.04 24.91
N ARG A 384 -7.60 7.84 25.78
CA ARG A 384 -8.46 7.32 26.88
C ARG A 384 -9.66 6.54 26.35
N ARG A 385 -10.33 7.05 25.32
CA ARG A 385 -11.47 6.38 24.68
C ARG A 385 -11.01 5.04 24.08
N PHE A 386 -9.92 5.03 23.34
CA PHE A 386 -9.35 3.82 22.77
C PHE A 386 -9.10 2.77 23.86
N ILE A 387 -8.43 3.13 24.97
CA ILE A 387 -8.14 2.21 26.09
C ILE A 387 -9.43 1.57 26.64
N ARG A 388 -10.45 2.39 26.91
CA ARG A 388 -11.73 1.92 27.49
C ARG A 388 -12.50 0.98 26.59
N GLU A 389 -12.45 1.21 25.28
CA GLU A 389 -13.28 0.51 24.29
C GLU A 389 -12.57 -0.70 23.67
N ARG A 390 -11.22 -0.72 23.65
CA ARG A 390 -10.43 -1.70 22.89
C ARG A 390 -10.76 -3.14 23.22
N ARG A 391 -10.89 -3.49 24.51
CA ARG A 391 -11.25 -4.86 24.92
C ARG A 391 -12.57 -5.30 24.30
N ALA A 392 -13.59 -4.46 24.36
CA ALA A 392 -14.92 -4.78 23.84
C ALA A 392 -14.89 -4.96 22.31
N VAL A 393 -14.14 -4.10 21.60
CA VAL A 393 -13.97 -4.21 20.15
C VAL A 393 -13.26 -5.52 19.77
N ILE A 394 -12.14 -5.85 20.41
CA ILE A 394 -11.39 -7.08 20.11
C ILE A 394 -12.24 -8.32 20.41
N LEU A 395 -12.93 -8.36 21.56
CA LEU A 395 -13.74 -9.53 21.91
C LEU A 395 -14.96 -9.70 21.02
N ALA A 396 -15.56 -8.60 20.53
CA ALA A 396 -16.67 -8.65 19.59
C ALA A 396 -16.23 -9.16 18.21
N ASP A 397 -15.04 -8.76 17.75
CA ASP A 397 -14.46 -9.21 16.47
C ASP A 397 -14.14 -10.72 16.48
N LEU A 398 -13.79 -11.28 17.64
CA LEU A 398 -13.44 -12.70 17.80
C LEU A 398 -14.63 -13.64 18.04
N ASP A 399 -15.88 -13.14 18.06
CA ASP A 399 -17.10 -13.90 18.39
C ASP A 399 -18.04 -13.99 17.17
N PRO A 400 -18.61 -15.18 16.84
CA PRO A 400 -18.43 -16.48 17.47
C PRO A 400 -17.11 -17.19 17.13
N GLU A 401 -16.46 -16.78 16.04
CA GLU A 401 -15.19 -17.31 15.58
C GLU A 401 -14.29 -16.15 15.12
N PRO A 402 -12.95 -16.28 15.23
CA PRO A 402 -12.02 -15.27 14.75
C PRO A 402 -12.26 -14.97 13.25
N PRO A 403 -12.19 -13.70 12.82
CA PRO A 403 -12.50 -13.35 11.44
C PRO A 403 -11.41 -13.89 10.50
N ALA A 404 -11.80 -14.17 9.26
CA ALA A 404 -10.82 -14.44 8.21
C ALA A 404 -9.99 -13.18 7.93
N TRP A 405 -8.75 -13.37 7.47
CA TRP A 405 -7.95 -12.26 6.95
C TRP A 405 -8.17 -12.14 5.44
N PRO A 406 -8.86 -11.09 4.94
CA PRO A 406 -9.29 -11.01 3.55
C PRO A 406 -8.18 -10.53 2.60
N TRP A 407 -7.11 -9.92 3.12
CA TRP A 407 -6.07 -9.34 2.27
C TRP A 407 -5.01 -10.35 1.86
N PRO A 408 -4.62 -10.39 0.57
CA PRO A 408 -3.48 -11.19 0.13
C PRO A 408 -2.19 -10.66 0.75
N LEU A 409 -1.15 -11.49 0.74
CA LEU A 409 0.20 -11.04 1.05
C LEU A 409 0.63 -10.03 -0.02
N ALA A 410 1.17 -8.88 0.40
CA ALA A 410 1.59 -7.83 -0.52
C ALA A 410 2.70 -8.35 -1.47
N SER A 411 2.67 -7.92 -2.74
CA SER A 411 3.74 -8.22 -3.70
C SER A 411 4.96 -7.33 -3.45
N ALA A 412 6.09 -7.68 -4.08
CA ALA A 412 7.33 -6.92 -3.94
C ALA A 412 7.36 -5.59 -4.72
N ASP A 413 6.22 -5.17 -5.27
CA ASP A 413 6.10 -4.12 -6.27
C ASP A 413 6.04 -2.70 -5.68
N ILE A 414 6.78 -2.44 -4.60
CA ILE A 414 6.80 -1.11 -3.96
C ILE A 414 7.76 -0.13 -4.65
N CYS A 415 8.63 -0.63 -5.54
CA CYS A 415 9.55 0.19 -6.32
C CYS A 415 8.86 0.98 -7.42
N TRP A 416 9.39 2.17 -7.69
CA TRP A 416 8.89 3.10 -8.71
C TRP A 416 9.94 3.18 -9.82
N PRO A 417 9.88 2.30 -10.85
CA PRO A 417 10.86 2.32 -11.92
C PRO A 417 10.71 3.59 -12.77
N GLU A 418 11.84 4.10 -13.25
CA GLU A 418 11.87 5.31 -14.08
C GLU A 418 11.28 5.04 -15.46
N ARG A 419 10.30 5.84 -15.86
CA ARG A 419 9.61 5.75 -17.14
C ARG A 419 10.06 6.80 -18.14
N GLY A 420 10.61 7.92 -17.65
CA GLY A 420 10.99 9.02 -18.52
C GLY A 420 11.32 10.30 -17.77
N ALA A 421 11.57 11.37 -18.53
CA ALA A 421 11.85 12.68 -17.97
C ALA A 421 11.42 13.80 -18.91
N PHE A 422 11.08 14.95 -18.37
CA PHE A 422 10.68 16.12 -19.13
C PHE A 422 11.31 17.40 -18.58
N ASP A 423 11.43 18.39 -19.46
CA ASP A 423 11.85 19.76 -19.15
C ASP A 423 11.16 20.70 -20.11
N LEU A 424 10.32 21.58 -19.59
CA LEU A 424 9.53 22.52 -20.38
C LEU A 424 9.47 23.89 -19.73
N ARG A 425 9.21 24.89 -20.56
CA ARG A 425 8.81 26.24 -20.13
C ARG A 425 7.37 26.49 -20.50
N PHE A 426 6.67 27.26 -19.67
CA PHE A 426 5.29 27.60 -19.92
C PHE A 426 5.00 29.08 -19.60
N GLU A 427 3.94 29.60 -20.21
CA GLU A 427 3.33 30.89 -19.92
C GLU A 427 1.81 30.76 -20.01
N THR A 428 1.07 31.27 -19.04
CA THR A 428 -0.40 31.24 -18.99
C THR A 428 -0.93 32.37 -18.07
N THR A 429 -2.22 32.34 -17.73
CA THR A 429 -2.85 33.26 -16.78
C THR A 429 -3.54 32.54 -15.64
N TRP A 430 -3.58 33.15 -14.46
CA TRP A 430 -4.28 32.62 -13.29
C TRP A 430 -5.80 32.65 -13.49
N GLY A 431 -6.45 31.50 -13.26
CA GLY A 431 -7.88 31.28 -13.51
C GLY A 431 -8.18 30.60 -14.86
N SER A 432 -7.15 30.28 -15.65
CA SER A 432 -7.30 29.56 -16.93
C SER A 432 -7.74 28.10 -16.77
N THR A 433 -7.74 27.56 -15.54
CA THR A 433 -8.30 26.24 -15.22
C THR A 433 -9.81 26.14 -15.52
N GLU A 434 -10.52 27.27 -15.58
CA GLU A 434 -11.94 27.32 -15.94
C GLU A 434 -12.17 27.43 -17.47
N SER A 435 -11.11 27.38 -18.29
CA SER A 435 -11.23 27.53 -19.75
C SER A 435 -11.91 26.33 -20.41
N GLU A 436 -12.83 26.60 -21.35
CA GLU A 436 -13.46 25.57 -22.19
C GLU A 436 -12.50 24.97 -23.24
N ASN A 437 -11.32 25.57 -23.46
CA ASN A 437 -10.29 25.06 -24.37
C ASN A 437 -8.87 25.14 -23.77
N PRO A 438 -8.52 24.26 -22.83
CA PRO A 438 -7.22 24.26 -22.16
C PRO A 438 -6.00 24.13 -23.10
N LEU A 439 -6.14 23.41 -24.23
CA LEU A 439 -5.07 23.25 -25.24
C LEU A 439 -4.75 24.56 -25.98
N GLY A 440 -5.69 25.50 -26.00
CA GLY A 440 -5.50 26.83 -26.58
C GLY A 440 -5.01 27.87 -25.57
N GLU A 441 -4.93 27.53 -24.29
CA GLU A 441 -4.48 28.44 -23.23
C GLU A 441 -2.96 28.45 -23.12
N GLY A 442 -2.41 29.64 -22.93
CA GLY A 442 -0.99 29.80 -22.70
C GLY A 442 -0.09 29.34 -23.85
N THR A 443 1.18 29.13 -23.53
CA THR A 443 2.19 28.58 -24.44
C THR A 443 3.11 27.64 -23.70
N VAL A 444 3.60 26.62 -24.39
CA VAL A 444 4.51 25.60 -23.84
C VAL A 444 5.68 25.41 -24.81
N ALA A 445 6.89 25.32 -24.26
CA ALA A 445 8.12 25.05 -24.99
C ALA A 445 8.88 23.90 -24.33
N PHE A 446 8.77 22.70 -24.90
CA PHE A 446 9.53 21.53 -24.48
C PHE A 446 10.99 21.66 -24.89
N SER A 447 11.88 21.56 -23.90
CA SER A 447 13.33 21.41 -24.11
C SER A 447 13.74 19.94 -24.14
N ASN A 448 13.01 19.11 -23.40
CA ASN A 448 13.13 17.65 -23.41
C ASN A 448 11.78 17.04 -23.00
N TYR A 449 11.40 15.94 -23.63
CA TYR A 449 10.32 15.07 -23.15
C TYR A 449 10.62 13.65 -23.63
N GLN A 450 10.91 12.74 -22.72
CA GLN A 450 11.25 11.35 -23.01
C GLN A 450 10.37 10.39 -22.24
N LEU A 451 9.93 9.32 -22.90
CA LEU A 451 9.22 8.18 -22.33
C LEU A 451 9.80 6.89 -22.91
N GLY A 452 10.10 5.89 -22.07
CA GLY A 452 10.70 4.62 -22.49
C GLY A 452 11.98 4.82 -23.32
N GLY A 453 12.78 5.83 -22.98
CA GLY A 453 14.00 6.21 -23.72
C GLY A 453 13.78 6.85 -25.10
N LYS A 454 12.53 7.16 -25.49
CA LYS A 454 12.19 7.80 -26.77
C LYS A 454 11.73 9.24 -26.58
N GLU A 455 12.21 10.14 -27.43
CA GLU A 455 11.76 11.54 -27.47
C GLU A 455 10.31 11.64 -27.95
N GLN A 456 9.51 12.41 -27.22
CA GLN A 456 8.09 12.63 -27.49
C GLN A 456 7.89 13.97 -28.21
N GLY A 457 6.95 13.98 -29.15
CA GLY A 457 6.59 15.17 -29.92
C GLY A 457 5.10 15.44 -29.87
N PHE A 458 4.74 16.70 -29.62
CA PHE A 458 3.35 17.15 -29.52
C PHE A 458 3.02 18.13 -30.64
N ASP A 459 1.84 17.97 -31.24
CA ASP A 459 1.34 18.84 -32.30
C ASP A 459 0.76 20.14 -31.71
N LEU A 460 0.17 20.07 -30.52
CA LEU A 460 -0.36 21.19 -29.75
C LEU A 460 0.00 21.02 -28.28
N ALA A 461 0.21 22.14 -27.58
CA ALA A 461 0.36 22.14 -26.13
C ALA A 461 -0.09 23.48 -25.54
N GLY A 462 -0.85 23.39 -24.46
CA GLY A 462 -1.36 24.50 -23.67
C GLY A 462 -0.95 24.37 -22.20
N ALA A 463 -1.01 25.48 -21.49
CA ALA A 463 -0.76 25.55 -20.06
C ALA A 463 -1.91 26.28 -19.37
N ILE A 464 -2.38 25.74 -18.25
CA ILE A 464 -3.39 26.35 -17.40
C ILE A 464 -2.89 26.44 -15.96
N ALA A 465 -3.36 27.44 -15.23
CA ALA A 465 -3.04 27.65 -13.83
C ALA A 465 -4.22 28.28 -13.08
N GLY A 466 -4.44 27.86 -11.84
CA GLY A 466 -5.56 28.33 -11.03
C GLY A 466 -5.65 27.64 -9.68
N PHE A 467 -6.84 27.70 -9.08
CA PHE A 467 -7.14 26.86 -7.92
C PHE A 467 -7.19 25.40 -8.36
N ALA A 468 -6.65 24.50 -7.54
CA ALA A 468 -6.91 23.07 -7.73
C ALA A 468 -8.41 22.81 -7.59
N GLU A 469 -8.98 21.94 -8.44
CA GLU A 469 -10.42 21.59 -8.34
C GLU A 469 -10.75 21.00 -6.96
N ASP A 470 -11.90 21.38 -6.41
CA ASP A 470 -12.40 20.93 -5.11
C ASP A 470 -12.94 19.49 -5.24
N ASP A 471 -12.04 18.52 -5.08
CA ASP A 471 -12.34 17.08 -5.04
C ASP A 471 -12.89 16.61 -3.69
N GLY A 472 -13.08 17.53 -2.74
CA GLY A 472 -13.48 17.24 -1.36
C GLY A 472 -12.36 16.62 -0.50
N ARG A 473 -11.14 16.43 -1.04
CA ARG A 473 -9.96 15.88 -0.36
C ARG A 473 -8.88 16.93 -0.12
N THR A 474 -8.92 18.07 -0.82
CA THR A 474 -7.92 19.14 -0.69
C THR A 474 -8.47 20.41 -0.02
N ASP A 475 -7.64 21.02 0.84
CA ASP A 475 -7.88 22.38 1.33
C ASP A 475 -8.09 23.33 0.14
N LYS A 476 -9.11 24.20 0.19
CA LYS A 476 -9.36 25.31 -0.77
C LYS A 476 -8.19 26.31 -0.94
N ASN A 477 -7.05 26.02 -0.32
CA ASN A 477 -5.81 26.80 -0.31
C ASN A 477 -4.72 26.18 -1.19
N ARG A 478 -5.06 25.34 -2.18
CA ARG A 478 -4.08 24.79 -3.14
C ARG A 478 -4.23 25.39 -4.53
N ALA A 479 -3.10 25.53 -5.21
CA ALA A 479 -2.98 25.95 -6.60
C ALA A 479 -2.64 24.76 -7.49
N SER A 480 -3.00 24.81 -8.76
CA SER A 480 -2.57 23.87 -9.79
C SER A 480 -1.90 24.60 -10.96
N VAL A 481 -0.92 23.95 -11.57
CA VAL A 481 -0.40 24.26 -12.90
C VAL A 481 -0.44 22.96 -13.71
N SER A 482 -1.13 22.98 -14.84
CA SER A 482 -1.25 21.82 -15.72
C SER A 482 -0.80 22.15 -17.13
N ILE A 483 -0.04 21.23 -17.73
CA ILE A 483 0.39 21.25 -19.12
C ILE A 483 -0.42 20.18 -19.84
N ILE A 484 -1.20 20.58 -20.83
CA ILE A 484 -2.00 19.67 -21.65
C ILE A 484 -1.37 19.66 -23.05
N SER A 485 -1.07 18.49 -23.57
CA SER A 485 -0.42 18.31 -24.87
C SER A 485 -1.16 17.28 -25.69
N LEU A 486 -1.15 17.46 -27.01
CA LEU A 486 -1.75 16.53 -27.97
C LEU A 486 -0.66 15.92 -28.83
N GLY A 487 -0.49 14.60 -28.74
CA GLY A 487 0.42 13.80 -29.56
C GLY A 487 -0.08 13.61 -31.00
N LYS A 488 0.80 13.11 -31.87
CA LYS A 488 0.52 12.87 -33.30
C LYS A 488 -0.48 11.75 -33.56
N ASP A 489 -0.64 10.88 -32.58
CA ASP A 489 -1.58 9.77 -32.48
C ASP A 489 -2.91 10.18 -31.82
N PHE A 490 -3.11 11.49 -31.59
CA PHE A 490 -4.23 12.05 -30.84
C PHE A 490 -4.27 11.70 -29.35
N ALA A 491 -3.21 11.10 -28.80
CA ALA A 491 -3.10 10.92 -27.35
C ALA A 491 -3.00 12.29 -26.66
N ILE A 492 -3.71 12.46 -25.55
CA ILE A 492 -3.62 13.65 -24.71
C ILE A 492 -2.70 13.33 -23.53
N ASP A 493 -1.68 14.15 -23.38
CA ASP A 493 -0.71 14.06 -22.29
C ASP A 493 -0.93 15.23 -21.34
N VAL A 494 -1.17 14.93 -20.07
CA VAL A 494 -1.45 15.92 -19.03
C VAL A 494 -0.41 15.80 -17.92
N LEU A 495 0.46 16.80 -17.79
CA LEU A 495 1.33 16.95 -16.63
C LEU A 495 0.70 17.95 -15.65
N THR A 496 0.48 17.57 -14.40
CA THR A 496 -0.11 18.45 -13.39
C THR A 496 0.80 18.54 -12.16
N VAL A 497 0.95 19.75 -11.63
CA VAL A 497 1.57 20.01 -10.32
C VAL A 497 0.61 20.80 -9.44
N SER A 498 0.45 20.34 -8.20
CA SER A 498 -0.37 20.94 -7.14
C SER A 498 0.51 21.40 -5.99
N LEU A 499 0.24 22.58 -5.43
CA LEU A 499 1.07 23.22 -4.42
C LEU A 499 0.26 24.15 -3.50
N PRO A 500 0.76 24.55 -2.32
CA PRO A 500 0.10 25.56 -1.49
C PRO A 500 -0.01 26.89 -2.22
N ILE A 501 -1.19 27.53 -2.17
CA ILE A 501 -1.46 28.77 -2.90
C ILE A 501 -0.49 29.91 -2.52
N ASP A 502 -0.11 29.99 -1.24
CA ASP A 502 0.80 31.01 -0.72
C ASP A 502 2.24 30.87 -1.27
N TRP A 503 2.54 29.79 -1.98
CA TRP A 503 3.84 29.54 -2.60
C TRP A 503 3.90 29.98 -4.07
N VAL A 504 2.76 30.35 -4.67
CA VAL A 504 2.68 30.90 -6.02
C VAL A 504 3.19 32.35 -6.02
N LYS A 505 4.51 32.52 -6.18
CA LYS A 505 5.21 33.82 -6.13
C LYS A 505 6.31 33.89 -7.18
N SER A 506 6.45 35.05 -7.82
CA SER A 506 7.56 35.30 -8.76
C SER A 506 8.91 35.01 -8.11
N GLY A 507 9.76 34.26 -8.82
CA GLY A 507 11.08 33.84 -8.35
C GLY A 507 11.10 32.62 -7.42
N ALA A 508 9.95 32.03 -7.09
CA ALA A 508 9.91 30.81 -6.29
C ALA A 508 10.44 29.62 -7.10
N SER A 509 11.28 28.79 -6.46
CA SER A 509 11.76 27.51 -6.97
C SER A 509 11.32 26.45 -5.98
N LEU A 510 10.44 25.56 -6.44
CA LEU A 510 9.71 24.62 -5.60
C LEU A 510 10.07 23.20 -6.03
N PRO A 511 10.84 22.45 -5.23
CA PRO A 511 11.08 21.04 -5.52
C PRO A 511 9.77 20.27 -5.40
N ILE A 512 9.60 19.25 -6.22
CA ILE A 512 8.50 18.29 -6.05
C ILE A 512 8.92 17.34 -4.94
N ASP A 513 8.15 17.30 -3.86
CA ASP A 513 8.47 16.55 -2.64
C ASP A 513 7.42 15.50 -2.28
N MET A 514 6.34 15.43 -3.06
CA MET A 514 5.19 14.53 -2.88
C MET A 514 4.48 14.69 -1.54
N GLN A 515 4.76 15.78 -0.80
CA GLN A 515 4.10 16.12 0.47
C GLN A 515 3.36 17.46 0.35
N ALA A 516 4.12 18.53 0.14
CA ALA A 516 3.56 19.87 -0.05
C ALA A 516 3.32 20.14 -1.53
N VAL A 517 4.26 19.74 -2.40
CA VAL A 517 4.18 19.88 -3.84
C VAL A 517 4.07 18.49 -4.46
N THR A 518 2.91 18.17 -5.01
CA THR A 518 2.60 16.88 -5.63
C THR A 518 2.47 17.05 -7.13
N ALA A 519 2.93 16.08 -7.91
CA ALA A 519 2.83 16.15 -9.36
C ALA A 519 2.68 14.76 -9.99
N TYR A 520 1.95 14.70 -11.09
CA TYR A 520 1.67 13.47 -11.82
C TYR A 520 1.51 13.74 -13.32
N ARG A 521 1.65 12.66 -14.11
CA ARG A 521 1.32 12.59 -15.52
C ARG A 521 0.11 11.69 -15.70
N LEU A 522 -0.77 12.08 -16.61
CA LEU A 522 -1.85 11.26 -17.12
C LEU A 522 -1.77 11.25 -18.65
N SER A 523 -1.70 10.07 -19.24
CA SER A 523 -1.78 9.86 -20.67
C SER A 523 -3.13 9.25 -21.01
N LEU A 524 -3.94 9.99 -21.78
CA LEU A 524 -5.22 9.53 -22.31
C LEU A 524 -4.98 9.11 -23.77
N PRO A 525 -4.99 7.81 -24.08
CA PRO A 525 -4.76 7.33 -25.43
C PRO A 525 -5.91 7.72 -26.38
N SER A 526 -5.68 7.51 -27.69
CA SER A 526 -6.76 7.50 -28.68
C SER A 526 -7.88 6.51 -28.25
N PRO A 527 -9.17 6.77 -28.56
CA PRO A 527 -10.31 5.92 -28.17
C PRO A 527 -10.20 4.42 -28.51
N ASP A 528 -9.22 4.02 -29.32
CA ASP A 528 -9.00 2.66 -29.82
C ASP A 528 -7.85 1.91 -29.11
N SER A 529 -7.30 2.42 -27.99
CA SER A 529 -6.19 1.79 -27.25
C SER A 529 -6.38 1.88 -25.73
N PHE A 530 -6.13 0.78 -25.00
CA PHE A 530 -6.12 0.71 -23.52
C PHE A 530 -4.76 0.19 -23.02
N PRO A 531 -4.35 0.48 -21.76
CA PRO A 531 -5.00 1.36 -20.77
C PRO A 531 -4.34 2.75 -20.64
N ASP A 532 -5.04 3.68 -19.98
CA ASP A 532 -4.50 4.97 -19.53
C ASP A 532 -3.20 4.77 -18.74
N GLN A 533 -2.19 5.61 -19.01
CA GLN A 533 -0.94 5.58 -18.26
C GLN A 533 -0.92 6.70 -17.22
N PHE A 534 -0.82 6.33 -15.95
CA PHE A 534 -0.63 7.25 -14.82
C PHE A 534 0.80 7.10 -14.30
N GLU A 535 1.53 8.21 -14.19
CA GLU A 535 2.87 8.23 -13.61
C GLU A 535 3.01 9.31 -12.55
N LEU A 536 3.80 9.03 -11.51
CA LEU A 536 4.20 10.01 -10.52
C LEU A 536 5.38 10.83 -11.03
N ILE A 537 5.34 12.15 -10.82
CA ILE A 537 6.50 13.01 -11.03
C ILE A 537 7.14 13.21 -9.67
N ALA A 538 8.06 12.31 -9.30
CA ALA A 538 8.56 12.24 -7.93
C ALA A 538 9.94 12.93 -7.75
N LYS A 539 10.64 13.25 -8.84
CA LYS A 539 11.86 14.07 -8.84
C LYS A 539 11.68 15.21 -9.83
N GLY A 540 12.10 16.42 -9.46
CA GLY A 540 11.95 17.59 -10.32
C GLY A 540 11.57 18.86 -9.56
N GLY A 541 11.05 19.84 -10.28
CA GLY A 541 10.66 21.12 -9.69
C GLY A 541 9.80 21.99 -10.60
N LEU A 542 9.14 22.95 -9.94
CA LEU A 542 8.42 24.06 -10.58
C LEU A 542 9.12 25.37 -10.21
N GLU A 543 9.56 26.12 -11.21
CA GLU A 543 10.21 27.42 -11.05
C GLU A 543 9.35 28.52 -11.66
N PHE A 544 8.88 29.47 -10.85
CA PHE A 544 8.12 30.62 -11.34
C PHE A 544 9.05 31.78 -11.71
N SER A 545 8.98 32.21 -12.96
CA SER A 545 9.59 33.47 -13.42
C SER A 545 8.69 34.67 -13.08
N GLU A 546 7.40 34.55 -13.40
CA GLU A 546 6.34 35.48 -12.98
C GLU A 546 5.19 34.68 -12.41
N ALA A 547 4.64 35.06 -11.25
CA ALA A 547 3.47 34.40 -10.68
C ALA A 547 2.69 35.31 -9.73
N SER A 548 1.36 35.29 -9.87
CA SER A 548 0.41 35.95 -8.98
C SER A 548 -0.91 35.17 -9.00
N THR A 549 -1.60 35.15 -7.87
CA THR A 549 -2.91 34.50 -7.70
C THR A 549 -4.08 35.46 -7.92
N GLU A 550 -3.82 36.64 -8.48
CA GLU A 550 -4.87 37.58 -8.90
C GLU A 550 -5.53 37.08 -10.20
N PRO A 551 -6.87 37.09 -10.33
CA PRO A 551 -7.56 36.66 -11.54
C PRO A 551 -7.01 37.33 -12.81
N GLY A 552 -6.65 36.52 -13.81
CA GLY A 552 -6.08 36.96 -15.09
C GLY A 552 -4.63 37.41 -15.03
N ALA A 553 -3.95 37.32 -13.88
CA ALA A 553 -2.54 37.66 -13.78
C ALA A 553 -1.68 36.64 -14.54
N LYS A 554 -0.57 37.13 -15.11
CA LYS A 554 0.37 36.30 -15.84
C LYS A 554 1.09 35.32 -14.91
N ILE A 555 1.19 34.07 -15.33
CA ILE A 555 2.05 33.05 -14.73
C ILE A 555 2.99 32.49 -15.80
N SER A 556 4.29 32.41 -15.50
CA SER A 556 5.27 31.79 -16.39
C SER A 556 6.38 31.13 -15.59
N GLY A 557 6.98 30.09 -16.16
CA GLY A 557 7.95 29.30 -15.43
C GLY A 557 8.58 28.15 -16.21
N ARG A 558 9.31 27.33 -15.48
CA ARG A 558 9.87 26.06 -15.92
C ARG A 558 9.28 24.93 -15.07
N PHE A 559 8.89 23.85 -15.71
CA PHE A 559 8.47 22.62 -15.05
C PHE A 559 9.33 21.48 -15.61
N TYR A 560 9.96 20.73 -14.72
CA TYR A 560 10.84 19.65 -15.11
C TYR A 560 10.76 18.52 -14.10
N GLY A 561 10.99 17.29 -14.53
CA GLY A 561 11.01 16.16 -13.63
C GLY A 561 11.22 14.81 -14.31
N THR A 562 11.28 13.78 -13.46
CA THR A 562 11.37 12.38 -13.82
C THR A 562 10.04 11.71 -13.50
N LEU A 563 9.57 10.88 -14.44
CA LEU A 563 8.34 10.12 -14.39
C LEU A 563 8.63 8.72 -13.87
N PHE A 564 7.79 8.23 -12.97
CA PHE A 564 7.88 6.89 -12.42
C PHE A 564 6.51 6.20 -12.47
N SER A 565 6.47 4.90 -12.76
CA SER A 565 5.24 4.12 -12.67
C SER A 565 4.97 3.70 -11.21
N PHE A 566 3.71 3.37 -10.92
CA PHE A 566 3.28 2.87 -9.61
C PHE A 566 2.98 1.37 -9.70
N GLY A 567 3.47 0.60 -8.74
CA GLY A 567 3.04 -0.76 -8.48
C GLY A 567 3.37 -1.76 -9.58
N GLY A 568 4.66 -2.01 -9.84
CA GLY A 568 5.24 -3.20 -10.50
C GLY A 568 4.49 -3.86 -11.67
N GLY A 569 3.55 -3.16 -12.31
CA GLY A 569 3.05 -3.53 -13.61
C GLY A 569 4.23 -3.43 -14.52
N GLU A 570 4.71 -4.59 -14.97
CA GLU A 570 5.81 -4.69 -15.90
C GLU A 570 5.69 -3.61 -16.97
N ASP A 571 6.82 -2.96 -17.19
CA ASP A 571 7.05 -2.20 -18.39
C ASP A 571 6.88 -3.13 -19.60
N THR A 572 5.68 -3.22 -20.16
CA THR A 572 5.43 -3.70 -21.52
C THR A 572 6.01 -2.76 -22.59
N ALA A 573 7.01 -1.96 -22.23
CA ALA A 573 7.69 -1.01 -23.08
C ALA A 573 9.21 -0.98 -22.83
N SER A 574 9.87 -2.15 -22.74
CA SER A 574 11.01 -2.48 -23.61
C SER A 574 11.70 -3.80 -23.22
N GLU A 575 11.05 -4.92 -23.47
CA GLU A 575 11.70 -6.00 -24.21
C GLU A 575 10.82 -6.31 -25.41
N ALA A 576 11.26 -5.82 -26.58
CA ALA A 576 10.80 -6.38 -27.83
C ALA A 576 11.46 -7.76 -27.94
N GLY A 577 10.84 -8.74 -27.30
CA GLY A 577 11.26 -10.13 -27.24
C GLY A 577 10.24 -10.88 -26.40
N ASP A 578 9.49 -11.75 -27.04
CA ASP A 578 8.56 -12.71 -26.44
C ASP A 578 7.25 -12.14 -25.89
N ALA A 579 6.55 -11.40 -26.77
CA ALA A 579 5.08 -11.41 -26.73
C ALA A 579 4.61 -12.84 -26.95
N GLU A 580 3.80 -13.37 -26.03
CA GLU A 580 2.92 -14.50 -26.33
C GLU A 580 2.19 -14.19 -27.63
N ALA A 581 2.31 -15.11 -28.59
CA ALA A 581 1.79 -14.95 -29.93
C ALA A 581 0.25 -14.95 -29.91
N GLY A 582 -0.36 -13.81 -29.58
CA GLY A 582 -1.68 -13.43 -30.07
C GLY A 582 -1.50 -13.01 -31.52
N THR A 583 -1.96 -13.84 -32.45
CA THR A 583 -1.57 -13.66 -33.85
C THR A 583 -2.33 -12.62 -34.62
N GLU A 584 -1.67 -12.04 -35.62
CA GLU A 584 -2.23 -11.21 -36.70
C GLU A 584 -3.49 -11.79 -37.37
N ILE A 585 -3.84 -13.06 -37.12
CA ILE A 585 -5.00 -13.75 -37.68
C ILE A 585 -6.20 -13.85 -36.71
N GLY A 586 -6.07 -13.45 -35.44
CA GLY A 586 -7.17 -13.44 -34.47
C GLY A 586 -7.58 -14.83 -33.92
N LEU A 587 -6.71 -15.84 -33.95
CA LEU A 587 -6.99 -17.16 -33.38
C LEU A 587 -6.59 -17.21 -31.90
N VAL A 588 -7.51 -17.62 -31.02
CA VAL A 588 -7.31 -17.66 -29.56
C VAL A 588 -7.60 -19.06 -29.02
N ILE A 589 -6.78 -19.58 -28.11
CA ILE A 589 -7.16 -20.74 -27.28
C ILE A 589 -7.98 -20.20 -26.09
N ASN A 590 -9.21 -20.67 -25.96
CA ASN A 590 -10.19 -20.12 -25.01
C ASN A 590 -10.35 -21.00 -23.75
N GLU A 591 -10.30 -22.32 -23.91
CA GLU A 591 -10.54 -23.29 -22.85
C GLU A 591 -9.83 -24.62 -23.14
N VAL A 592 -9.28 -25.25 -22.11
CA VAL A 592 -8.65 -26.58 -22.18
C VAL A 592 -9.23 -27.47 -21.10
N ALA A 593 -9.82 -28.59 -21.50
CA ALA A 593 -10.25 -29.64 -20.58
C ALA A 593 -9.39 -30.88 -20.84
N ALA A 594 -8.42 -31.10 -19.96
CA ALA A 594 -7.55 -32.25 -20.03
C ALA A 594 -8.08 -33.39 -19.13
N GLN A 595 -7.77 -34.62 -19.50
CA GLN A 595 -8.01 -35.82 -18.69
C GLN A 595 -9.48 -36.26 -18.45
N GLY A 596 -9.95 -37.15 -19.34
CA GLY A 596 -10.92 -38.21 -19.02
C GLY A 596 -12.21 -38.15 -19.83
N ASP A 597 -12.47 -39.19 -20.64
CA ASP A 597 -13.65 -39.33 -21.53
C ASP A 597 -14.98 -38.97 -20.81
N PRO A 598 -15.73 -37.94 -21.27
CA PRO A 598 -15.65 -37.25 -22.56
C PRO A 598 -14.75 -35.99 -22.64
N LEU A 599 -13.95 -35.69 -21.62
CA LEU A 599 -13.19 -34.44 -21.42
C LEU A 599 -11.69 -34.58 -21.77
N ASP A 600 -11.40 -34.72 -23.06
CA ASP A 600 -10.05 -34.53 -23.62
C ASP A 600 -10.18 -33.66 -24.88
N TRP A 601 -10.26 -32.35 -24.67
CA TRP A 601 -10.51 -31.36 -25.73
C TRP A 601 -9.94 -30.00 -25.36
N PHE A 602 -9.70 -29.18 -26.39
CA PHE A 602 -9.43 -27.76 -26.24
C PHE A 602 -10.33 -26.97 -27.19
N GLU A 603 -10.55 -25.70 -26.89
CA GLU A 603 -11.42 -24.82 -27.66
C GLU A 603 -10.66 -23.64 -28.22
N LEU A 604 -10.95 -23.35 -29.49
CA LEU A 604 -10.47 -22.18 -30.20
C LEU A 604 -11.58 -21.16 -30.41
N TYR A 605 -11.23 -19.89 -30.37
CA TYR A 605 -12.12 -18.78 -30.71
C TYR A 605 -11.50 -17.95 -31.84
N ASN A 606 -12.33 -17.58 -32.82
CA ASN A 606 -11.93 -16.66 -33.88
C ASN A 606 -12.33 -15.22 -33.50
N ALA A 607 -11.36 -14.46 -33.00
CA ALA A 607 -11.49 -13.05 -32.64
C ALA A 607 -11.34 -12.07 -33.84
N SER A 608 -11.13 -12.58 -35.05
CA SER A 608 -11.06 -11.75 -36.26
C SER A 608 -12.44 -11.46 -36.87
N ASP A 609 -12.49 -10.59 -37.88
CA ASP A 609 -13.68 -10.26 -38.65
C ASP A 609 -13.86 -11.11 -39.92
N GLU A 610 -12.97 -12.07 -40.17
CA GLU A 610 -13.02 -13.02 -41.29
C GLU A 610 -13.02 -14.48 -40.80
N SER A 611 -13.48 -15.42 -41.64
CA SER A 611 -13.40 -16.85 -41.33
C SER A 611 -11.95 -17.35 -41.38
N ILE A 612 -11.51 -18.13 -40.39
CA ILE A 612 -10.18 -18.75 -40.38
C ILE A 612 -10.29 -20.21 -40.85
N ASP A 613 -9.65 -20.53 -41.97
CA ASP A 613 -9.46 -21.91 -42.44
C ASP A 613 -8.16 -22.48 -41.85
N LEU A 614 -8.28 -23.49 -40.99
CA LEU A 614 -7.15 -24.15 -40.33
C LEU A 614 -6.45 -25.18 -41.24
N ALA A 615 -6.83 -25.28 -42.53
CA ALA A 615 -6.12 -26.13 -43.47
C ALA A 615 -4.62 -25.80 -43.53
N GLY A 616 -3.80 -26.80 -43.17
CA GLY A 616 -2.34 -26.67 -43.13
C GLY A 616 -1.77 -26.11 -41.82
N PHE A 617 -2.60 -25.72 -40.85
CA PHE A 617 -2.15 -25.45 -39.50
C PHE A 617 -1.74 -26.77 -38.82
N VAL A 618 -0.89 -26.66 -37.80
CA VAL A 618 -0.44 -27.80 -36.99
C VAL A 618 -0.52 -27.46 -35.50
N MET A 619 -0.69 -28.46 -34.66
CA MET A 619 -0.69 -28.33 -33.21
C MET A 619 0.27 -29.34 -32.56
N ALA A 620 0.78 -29.04 -31.37
CA ALA A 620 1.66 -29.92 -30.61
C ALA A 620 1.53 -29.65 -29.11
N ASP A 621 1.87 -30.66 -28.31
CA ASP A 621 1.86 -30.71 -26.85
C ASP A 621 3.28 -30.47 -26.26
N ASP A 622 4.20 -30.10 -27.14
CA ASP A 622 5.60 -29.80 -26.89
C ASP A 622 6.00 -28.71 -27.89
N LEU A 623 6.13 -27.48 -27.40
CA LEU A 623 6.40 -26.30 -28.23
C LEU A 623 7.77 -26.37 -28.91
N THR A 624 8.66 -27.23 -28.42
CA THR A 624 10.06 -27.32 -28.86
C THR A 624 10.33 -28.45 -29.84
N ASP A 625 9.48 -29.48 -29.90
CA ASP A 625 9.65 -30.64 -30.78
C ASP A 625 8.77 -30.58 -32.04
N GLU A 626 9.30 -29.99 -33.11
CA GLU A 626 8.60 -29.90 -34.40
C GLU A 626 8.17 -31.27 -34.97
N SER A 627 8.81 -32.36 -34.55
CA SER A 627 8.48 -33.71 -35.03
C SER A 627 7.17 -34.27 -34.46
N LYS A 628 6.64 -33.66 -33.40
CA LYS A 628 5.36 -34.00 -32.77
C LYS A 628 4.17 -33.17 -33.30
N ARG A 629 4.43 -32.17 -34.14
CA ARG A 629 3.39 -31.33 -34.74
C ARG A 629 2.43 -32.15 -35.61
N THR A 630 1.15 -32.11 -35.27
CA THR A 630 0.07 -32.85 -35.93
C THR A 630 -0.85 -31.88 -36.68
N PRO A 631 -1.20 -32.13 -37.96
CA PRO A 631 -1.98 -31.19 -38.75
C PRO A 631 -3.48 -31.22 -38.45
N PHE A 632 -4.13 -30.07 -38.53
CA PHE A 632 -5.59 -29.98 -38.51
C PHE A 632 -6.22 -30.67 -39.74
N PRO A 633 -7.37 -31.35 -39.59
CA PRO A 633 -8.09 -31.94 -40.72
C PRO A 633 -8.46 -30.91 -41.78
N ASP A 634 -8.32 -31.29 -43.06
CA ASP A 634 -8.75 -30.46 -44.18
C ASP A 634 -10.23 -30.08 -44.06
N GLY A 635 -10.55 -28.78 -44.23
CA GLY A 635 -11.90 -28.24 -44.15
C GLY A 635 -12.36 -27.85 -42.74
N THR A 636 -11.44 -27.78 -41.78
CA THR A 636 -11.70 -27.20 -40.45
C THR A 636 -11.69 -25.68 -40.54
N VAL A 637 -12.86 -25.06 -40.44
CA VAL A 637 -13.04 -23.60 -40.54
C VAL A 637 -13.74 -23.07 -39.30
N ILE A 638 -13.26 -21.96 -38.76
CA ILE A 638 -13.90 -21.20 -37.67
C ILE A 638 -14.41 -19.88 -38.25
N GLU A 639 -15.73 -19.66 -38.24
CA GLU A 639 -16.32 -18.40 -38.69
C GLU A 639 -15.98 -17.26 -37.69
N ALA A 640 -16.04 -16.01 -38.16
CA ALA A 640 -15.74 -14.84 -37.33
C ALA A 640 -16.64 -14.78 -36.09
N GLY A 641 -16.04 -14.70 -34.89
CA GLY A 641 -16.75 -14.65 -33.61
C GLY A 641 -17.35 -15.97 -33.13
N GLU A 642 -16.99 -17.11 -33.73
CA GLU A 642 -17.48 -18.43 -33.31
C GLU A 642 -16.40 -19.23 -32.55
N PHE A 643 -16.86 -20.17 -31.73
CA PHE A 643 -16.04 -21.14 -31.01
C PHE A 643 -15.94 -22.45 -31.80
N LEU A 644 -14.78 -23.10 -31.72
CA LEU A 644 -14.56 -24.44 -32.24
C LEU A 644 -13.92 -25.32 -31.18
N GLN A 645 -14.69 -26.26 -30.67
CA GLN A 645 -14.20 -27.34 -29.82
C GLN A 645 -13.47 -28.40 -30.66
N ILE A 646 -12.26 -28.76 -30.24
CA ILE A 646 -11.45 -29.83 -30.82
C ILE A 646 -11.46 -31.02 -29.87
N GLU A 647 -12.34 -32.00 -30.14
CA GLU A 647 -12.34 -33.27 -29.42
C GLU A 647 -11.17 -34.16 -29.89
N LEU A 648 -10.33 -34.59 -28.94
CA LEU A 648 -9.18 -35.44 -29.21
C LEU A 648 -9.59 -36.92 -29.22
N ASP A 649 -10.32 -37.34 -30.26
CA ASP A 649 -10.58 -38.75 -30.51
C ASP A 649 -9.32 -39.44 -31.09
N LYS A 650 -9.00 -40.63 -30.57
CA LYS A 650 -7.88 -41.47 -30.98
C LYS A 650 -7.96 -41.91 -32.44
N ASP A 651 -9.15 -41.87 -33.04
CA ASP A 651 -9.36 -42.16 -34.47
C ASP A 651 -9.13 -40.93 -35.37
N GLY A 652 -9.27 -39.70 -34.85
CA GLY A 652 -9.07 -38.43 -35.57
C GLY A 652 -7.66 -37.86 -35.46
N TRP A 653 -7.04 -38.01 -34.29
CA TRP A 653 -5.72 -37.46 -33.95
C TRP A 653 -4.83 -38.52 -33.28
N PRO A 654 -4.38 -39.54 -34.04
CA PRO A 654 -3.77 -40.73 -33.48
C PRO A 654 -2.43 -40.43 -32.79
N GLY A 655 -2.44 -40.46 -31.45
CA GLY A 655 -1.25 -40.33 -30.60
C GLY A 655 -1.08 -38.97 -29.93
N PHE A 656 -2.03 -38.04 -30.12
CA PHE A 656 -2.10 -36.76 -29.42
C PHE A 656 -3.13 -36.85 -28.28
N ALA A 657 -2.75 -36.53 -27.05
CA ALA A 657 -3.64 -36.57 -25.89
C ALA A 657 -3.15 -35.58 -24.83
N LEU A 658 -4.06 -34.87 -24.17
CA LEU A 658 -3.68 -33.86 -23.19
C LEU A 658 -3.40 -34.46 -21.81
N GLY A 659 -2.28 -34.05 -21.22
CA GLY A 659 -1.76 -34.48 -19.94
C GLY A 659 -2.25 -33.62 -18.76
N ARG A 660 -1.78 -33.99 -17.56
CA ARG A 660 -2.09 -33.28 -16.30
C ARG A 660 -1.18 -32.07 -16.04
N ASP A 661 -0.13 -31.92 -16.83
CA ASP A 661 0.91 -30.91 -16.70
C ASP A 661 1.59 -30.90 -18.07
N GLU A 662 1.20 -29.94 -18.90
CA GLU A 662 1.53 -29.92 -20.32
C GLU A 662 1.33 -28.51 -20.91
N GLU A 663 1.72 -28.37 -22.17
CA GLU A 663 1.55 -27.17 -22.97
C GLU A 663 0.85 -27.52 -24.29
N LEU A 664 0.21 -26.55 -24.94
CA LEU A 664 -0.40 -26.69 -26.26
C LEU A 664 0.00 -25.48 -27.11
N GLY A 665 0.59 -25.74 -28.26
CA GLY A 665 0.89 -24.73 -29.27
C GLY A 665 0.17 -25.00 -30.59
N ILE A 666 -0.15 -23.93 -31.34
CA ILE A 666 -0.71 -23.99 -32.68
C ILE A 666 0.15 -23.15 -33.62
N TRP A 667 0.49 -23.67 -34.78
CA TRP A 667 1.28 -22.96 -35.80
C TRP A 667 0.53 -22.92 -37.15
N THR A 668 0.73 -21.85 -37.91
CA THR A 668 0.33 -21.74 -39.32
C THR A 668 1.16 -22.67 -40.22
N ALA A 669 0.70 -22.87 -41.47
CA ALA A 669 1.39 -23.68 -42.47
C ALA A 669 2.82 -23.22 -42.82
N ASP A 670 3.15 -21.96 -42.57
CA ASP A 670 4.51 -21.40 -42.75
C ASP A 670 5.39 -21.49 -41.50
N GLY A 671 4.88 -22.08 -40.41
CA GLY A 671 5.61 -22.36 -39.17
C GLY A 671 5.56 -21.25 -38.12
N THR A 672 4.69 -20.26 -38.26
CA THR A 672 4.51 -19.19 -37.26
C THR A 672 3.64 -19.69 -36.10
N LEU A 673 4.10 -19.56 -34.86
CA LEU A 673 3.29 -19.90 -33.68
C LEU A 673 2.17 -18.87 -33.52
N VAL A 674 0.94 -19.35 -33.36
CA VAL A 674 -0.26 -18.51 -33.46
C VAL A 674 -1.17 -18.46 -32.25
N ALA A 675 -1.07 -19.47 -31.40
CA ALA A 675 -1.66 -19.49 -30.08
C ALA A 675 -0.89 -20.51 -29.25
N GLN A 676 -0.74 -20.25 -27.96
CA GLN A 676 -0.16 -21.18 -27.01
C GLN A 676 -0.86 -21.09 -25.65
N ILE A 677 -0.73 -22.14 -24.85
CA ILE A 677 -1.14 -22.20 -23.45
C ILE A 677 -0.36 -23.30 -22.73
N ASP A 678 -0.09 -23.12 -21.45
CA ASP A 678 0.38 -24.17 -20.54
C ASP A 678 -0.54 -24.30 -19.32
N TRP A 679 -0.53 -25.49 -18.73
CA TRP A 679 -1.24 -25.75 -17.47
C TRP A 679 -0.50 -26.77 -16.62
N GLU A 680 -0.57 -26.57 -15.32
CA GLU A 680 -0.02 -27.44 -14.29
C GLU A 680 -1.07 -28.40 -13.73
N ARG A 681 -0.61 -29.35 -12.90
CA ARG A 681 -1.49 -30.28 -12.21
C ARG A 681 -2.54 -29.58 -11.35
N GLY A 682 -3.80 -29.94 -11.55
CA GLY A 682 -4.93 -29.37 -10.83
C GLY A 682 -5.61 -28.21 -11.55
N GLN A 683 -5.04 -27.72 -12.65
CA GLN A 683 -5.61 -26.59 -13.40
C GLN A 683 -6.63 -27.01 -14.47
N ALA A 684 -6.44 -28.20 -15.07
CA ALA A 684 -7.35 -28.83 -16.03
C ALA A 684 -7.56 -30.32 -15.68
N ASP A 685 -7.85 -30.63 -14.42
CA ASP A 685 -8.04 -32.01 -13.94
C ASP A 685 -9.49 -32.52 -14.18
N GLU A 686 -9.73 -33.83 -13.97
CA GLU A 686 -11.03 -34.50 -14.19
C GLU A 686 -12.21 -33.72 -13.55
N GLY A 687 -13.10 -33.20 -14.41
CA GLY A 687 -14.30 -32.45 -14.00
C GLY A 687 -14.12 -30.94 -13.96
N THR A 688 -12.92 -30.43 -14.25
CA THR A 688 -12.60 -29.01 -14.38
C THR A 688 -11.99 -28.70 -15.74
N SER A 689 -11.89 -27.43 -16.11
CA SER A 689 -11.13 -26.96 -17.26
C SER A 689 -10.33 -25.71 -16.92
N TRP A 690 -9.27 -25.48 -17.67
CA TRP A 690 -8.48 -24.26 -17.63
C TRP A 690 -9.03 -23.31 -18.69
N ALA A 691 -9.70 -22.25 -18.27
CA ALA A 691 -10.52 -21.41 -19.15
C ALA A 691 -10.23 -19.92 -18.95
N ARG A 692 -10.28 -19.12 -20.03
CA ARG A 692 -10.13 -17.66 -19.95
C ARG A 692 -11.31 -17.01 -19.24
N LEU A 693 -11.04 -16.24 -18.18
CA LEU A 693 -12.05 -15.48 -17.44
C LEU A 693 -11.58 -14.03 -17.19
N PRO A 694 -12.27 -13.00 -17.71
CA PRO A 694 -13.47 -13.06 -18.56
C PRO A 694 -13.25 -13.83 -19.88
N ASP A 695 -14.32 -14.43 -20.42
CA ASP A 695 -14.29 -15.19 -21.68
C ASP A 695 -13.49 -14.48 -22.79
N ILE A 696 -12.72 -15.25 -23.57
CA ILE A 696 -11.85 -14.81 -24.68
C ILE A 696 -10.66 -13.92 -24.30
N THR A 697 -10.80 -13.04 -23.30
CA THR A 697 -9.91 -11.88 -23.09
C THR A 697 -9.16 -11.90 -21.77
N GLY A 698 -9.65 -12.67 -20.79
CA GLY A 698 -9.04 -12.78 -19.48
C GLY A 698 -7.93 -13.82 -19.40
N ASP A 699 -7.31 -13.84 -18.23
CA ASP A 699 -6.34 -14.86 -17.84
C ASP A 699 -7.02 -16.21 -17.67
N PHE A 700 -6.26 -17.28 -17.85
CA PHE A 700 -6.76 -18.62 -17.60
C PHE A 700 -6.96 -18.87 -16.10
N GLN A 701 -8.08 -19.49 -15.76
CA GLN A 701 -8.45 -19.89 -14.41
C GLN A 701 -9.12 -21.27 -14.46
N THR A 702 -9.05 -22.01 -13.35
CA THR A 702 -9.73 -23.31 -13.23
C THR A 702 -11.22 -23.10 -13.04
N VAL A 703 -12.04 -23.68 -13.91
CA VAL A 703 -13.50 -23.65 -13.81
C VAL A 703 -14.06 -25.04 -13.55
N ASP A 704 -14.99 -25.13 -12.59
CA ASP A 704 -15.61 -26.38 -12.15
C ASP A 704 -16.65 -26.94 -13.15
N ALA A 705 -17.00 -26.16 -14.17
CA ALA A 705 -17.99 -26.53 -15.17
C ALA A 705 -17.49 -26.11 -16.56
N PRO A 706 -16.83 -27.03 -17.30
CA PRO A 706 -16.34 -26.72 -18.64
C PRO A 706 -17.45 -26.30 -19.60
N THR A 707 -17.15 -25.39 -20.53
CA THR A 707 -18.11 -24.69 -21.40
C THR A 707 -17.88 -24.94 -22.89
N PRO A 708 -17.87 -26.20 -23.38
CA PRO A 708 -17.57 -26.48 -24.77
C PRO A 708 -18.59 -25.85 -25.74
N GLY A 709 -18.08 -25.07 -26.69
CA GLY A 709 -18.84 -24.37 -27.72
C GLY A 709 -19.64 -23.17 -27.19
N ALA A 710 -19.32 -22.66 -26.01
CA ALA A 710 -20.04 -21.57 -25.36
C ALA A 710 -19.07 -20.64 -24.61
N PRO A 711 -19.46 -19.37 -24.37
CA PRO A 711 -18.67 -18.47 -23.54
C PRO A 711 -18.38 -19.05 -22.15
N ASN A 712 -17.15 -18.87 -21.67
CA ASN A 712 -16.76 -19.24 -20.32
C ASN A 712 -17.56 -18.42 -19.30
N GLU A 713 -18.38 -19.09 -18.49
CA GLU A 713 -19.19 -18.47 -17.44
C GLU A 713 -18.69 -18.86 -16.04
N ILE A 714 -18.68 -17.90 -15.11
CA ILE A 714 -18.50 -18.22 -13.69
C ILE A 714 -19.83 -18.81 -13.19
N PRO A 715 -19.87 -20.03 -12.62
CA PRO A 715 -21.08 -20.55 -12.01
C PRO A 715 -21.51 -19.62 -10.86
N THR A 716 -22.58 -18.85 -11.07
CA THR A 716 -23.30 -18.15 -9.99
C THR A 716 -24.20 -19.14 -9.26
N ALA A 717 -23.59 -20.19 -8.70
CA ALA A 717 -24.24 -21.18 -7.86
C ALA A 717 -23.35 -21.52 -6.68
N ILE A 718 -23.19 -20.57 -5.76
CA ILE A 718 -22.73 -20.87 -4.41
C ILE A 718 -23.86 -21.65 -3.74
N ALA A 719 -23.57 -22.88 -3.34
CA ALA A 719 -24.41 -23.66 -2.44
C ALA A 719 -24.85 -22.79 -1.26
N GLU A 720 -26.15 -22.74 -0.98
CA GLU A 720 -26.77 -21.96 0.10
C GLU A 720 -26.02 -22.15 1.45
N GLN A 721 -25.07 -21.27 1.73
CA GLN A 721 -24.92 -20.73 3.07
C GLN A 721 -26.01 -19.69 3.21
N THR A 722 -26.98 -19.97 4.08
CA THR A 722 -28.08 -19.08 4.42
C THR A 722 -27.56 -17.76 5.01
N ALA A 723 -27.19 -16.82 4.15
CA ALA A 723 -27.20 -15.40 4.46
C ALA A 723 -28.67 -15.02 4.72
N GLY A 724 -28.94 -14.44 5.89
CA GLY A 724 -30.29 -14.10 6.31
C GLY A 724 -31.01 -13.24 5.28
N VAL A 725 -32.32 -13.48 5.11
CA VAL A 725 -33.17 -12.62 4.26
C VAL A 725 -33.09 -11.18 4.77
N PRO A 726 -32.80 -10.18 3.92
CA PRO A 726 -32.68 -8.79 4.37
C PRO A 726 -33.95 -8.30 5.05
N GLU A 727 -33.82 -7.81 6.29
CA GLU A 727 -34.96 -7.26 7.05
C GLU A 727 -35.31 -5.82 6.62
N ALA A 728 -34.41 -5.14 5.89
CA ALA A 728 -34.57 -3.75 5.45
C ALA A 728 -34.08 -3.54 4.01
N PHE A 729 -34.62 -2.52 3.33
CA PHE A 729 -34.10 -2.05 2.05
C PHE A 729 -32.78 -1.30 2.26
N ARG A 730 -31.78 -1.57 1.41
CA ARG A 730 -30.48 -0.87 1.44
C ARG A 730 -29.95 -0.68 0.02
N LEU A 731 -29.29 0.44 -0.23
CA LEU A 731 -28.50 0.66 -1.45
C LEU A 731 -27.04 0.71 -1.02
N HIS A 732 -26.23 -0.19 -1.56
CA HIS A 732 -24.81 -0.27 -1.24
C HIS A 732 -23.99 0.64 -2.17
N GLY A 733 -22.72 0.85 -1.82
CA GLY A 733 -21.75 1.49 -2.70
C GLY A 733 -21.57 0.70 -4.00
N ASN A 734 -21.10 1.38 -5.03
CA ASN A 734 -20.70 0.73 -6.28
C ASN A 734 -19.19 0.40 -6.22
N TRP A 735 -18.79 -0.75 -6.77
CA TRP A 735 -17.39 -1.14 -6.85
C TRP A 735 -17.07 -1.76 -8.23
N PRO A 736 -15.93 -1.40 -8.85
CA PRO A 736 -14.96 -0.38 -8.42
C PRO A 736 -15.53 1.05 -8.47
N ASN A 737 -14.93 1.98 -7.73
CA ASN A 737 -15.24 3.42 -7.76
C ASN A 737 -13.99 4.24 -7.34
N PRO A 738 -13.34 4.99 -8.24
CA PRO A 738 -13.70 5.18 -9.65
C PRO A 738 -13.62 3.89 -10.48
N PHE A 739 -14.33 3.83 -11.59
CA PHE A 739 -14.30 2.69 -12.52
C PHE A 739 -14.06 3.15 -13.95
N ASN A 740 -13.43 2.31 -14.76
CA ASN A 740 -13.05 2.62 -16.14
C ASN A 740 -13.86 1.84 -17.20
N ALA A 741 -14.22 0.59 -16.93
CA ALA A 741 -15.01 -0.25 -17.83
C ALA A 741 -16.45 -0.48 -17.33
N SER A 742 -16.61 -1.00 -16.11
CA SER A 742 -17.91 -1.19 -15.47
C SER A 742 -17.82 -1.12 -13.95
N THR A 743 -18.93 -0.81 -13.31
CA THR A 743 -19.07 -0.84 -11.85
C THR A 743 -20.30 -1.63 -11.45
N THR A 744 -20.22 -2.38 -10.36
CA THR A 744 -21.33 -3.15 -9.82
C THR A 744 -22.03 -2.36 -8.72
N ILE A 745 -23.33 -2.15 -8.86
CA ILE A 745 -24.20 -1.56 -7.85
C ILE A 745 -24.95 -2.70 -7.14
N ALA A 746 -24.74 -2.82 -5.82
CA ALA A 746 -25.44 -3.80 -5.00
C ALA A 746 -26.57 -3.13 -4.20
N PHE A 747 -27.66 -3.87 -3.95
CA PHE A 747 -28.76 -3.41 -3.09
C PHE A 747 -29.56 -4.57 -2.48
N ASP A 748 -30.19 -4.30 -1.34
CA ASP A 748 -31.02 -5.26 -0.61
C ASP A 748 -32.49 -4.90 -0.73
N VAL A 749 -33.31 -5.94 -0.93
CA VAL A 749 -34.77 -5.84 -1.00
C VAL A 749 -35.36 -6.58 0.20
N SER A 750 -36.25 -5.91 0.96
CA SER A 750 -37.05 -6.52 2.03
C SER A 750 -38.49 -6.74 1.54
N GLY A 751 -38.97 -7.97 1.60
CA GLY A 751 -40.29 -8.35 1.07
C GLY A 751 -40.38 -8.33 -0.46
N THR A 752 -41.60 -8.43 -1.01
CA THR A 752 -41.82 -8.43 -2.47
C THR A 752 -42.35 -7.08 -2.94
N VAL A 753 -41.52 -6.29 -3.63
CA VAL A 753 -41.86 -4.93 -4.07
C VAL A 753 -41.31 -4.61 -5.47
N PRO A 754 -41.91 -3.66 -6.21
CA PRO A 754 -41.30 -3.13 -7.42
C PRO A 754 -40.05 -2.30 -7.08
N VAL A 755 -39.00 -2.48 -7.88
CA VAL A 755 -37.71 -1.78 -7.76
C VAL A 755 -37.42 -0.97 -9.01
N HIS A 756 -37.03 0.30 -8.85
CA HIS A 756 -36.46 1.13 -9.91
C HIS A 756 -35.06 1.58 -9.54
N LEU A 757 -34.10 1.39 -10.43
CA LEU A 757 -32.71 1.83 -10.28
C LEU A 757 -32.29 2.58 -11.53
N VAL A 758 -31.94 3.84 -11.37
CA VAL A 758 -31.68 4.76 -12.49
C VAL A 758 -30.40 5.54 -12.24
N VAL A 759 -29.55 5.65 -13.25
CA VAL A 759 -28.34 6.46 -13.29
C VAL A 759 -28.64 7.82 -13.90
N TYR A 760 -28.12 8.87 -13.31
CA TYR A 760 -28.24 10.28 -13.67
C TYR A 760 -26.86 10.92 -13.78
N ASP A 761 -26.75 11.97 -14.60
CA ASP A 761 -25.58 12.86 -14.54
C ASP A 761 -25.70 13.87 -13.39
N VAL A 762 -24.64 14.65 -13.15
CA VAL A 762 -24.58 15.68 -12.11
C VAL A 762 -25.61 16.82 -12.26
N LEU A 763 -26.22 16.97 -13.44
CA LEU A 763 -27.30 17.94 -13.69
C LEU A 763 -28.68 17.33 -13.42
N GLY A 764 -28.75 16.06 -13.00
CA GLY A 764 -29.98 15.32 -12.74
C GLY A 764 -30.68 14.81 -14.00
N ARG A 765 -30.01 14.79 -15.16
CA ARG A 765 -30.56 14.20 -16.39
C ARG A 765 -30.38 12.69 -16.33
N ARG A 766 -31.40 11.93 -16.72
CA ARG A 766 -31.35 10.46 -16.76
C ARG A 766 -30.37 9.99 -17.83
N VAL A 767 -29.47 9.11 -17.43
CA VAL A 767 -28.42 8.51 -18.28
C VAL A 767 -28.77 7.08 -18.64
N ARG A 768 -29.04 6.23 -17.63
CA ARG A 768 -29.31 4.79 -17.84
C ARG A 768 -30.36 4.28 -16.86
N THR A 769 -31.27 3.43 -17.33
CA THR A 769 -32.20 2.68 -16.47
C THR A 769 -31.69 1.25 -16.29
N LEU A 770 -31.42 0.84 -15.05
CA LEU A 770 -30.92 -0.50 -14.71
C LEU A 770 -32.04 -1.42 -14.21
N TYR A 771 -33.03 -0.85 -13.51
CA TYR A 771 -34.30 -1.51 -13.17
C TYR A 771 -35.46 -0.54 -13.44
N SER A 772 -36.54 -1.03 -14.07
CA SER A 772 -37.68 -0.24 -14.53
C SER A 772 -39.00 -0.62 -13.84
N GLY A 773 -38.95 -1.16 -12.62
CA GLY A 773 -40.13 -1.45 -11.79
C GLY A 773 -40.41 -2.95 -11.61
N GLU A 774 -39.42 -3.79 -11.82
CA GLU A 774 -39.49 -5.24 -11.66
C GLU A 774 -39.83 -5.59 -10.21
N LEU A 775 -40.74 -6.55 -10.01
CA LEU A 775 -41.07 -7.07 -8.69
C LEU A 775 -39.97 -8.02 -8.23
N LEU A 776 -39.17 -7.57 -7.27
CA LEU A 776 -38.13 -8.36 -6.62
C LEU A 776 -38.65 -8.89 -5.28
N THR A 777 -38.29 -10.12 -4.94
CA THR A 777 -38.54 -10.73 -3.62
C THR A 777 -37.47 -10.32 -2.63
N ALA A 778 -37.63 -10.71 -1.36
CA ALA A 778 -36.63 -10.39 -0.35
C ALA A 778 -35.29 -11.08 -0.69
N GLY A 779 -34.20 -10.32 -0.75
CA GLY A 779 -32.90 -10.84 -1.17
C GLY A 779 -31.87 -9.77 -1.49
N HIS A 780 -30.63 -10.21 -1.73
CA HIS A 780 -29.50 -9.37 -2.13
C HIS A 780 -29.38 -9.37 -3.67
N TYR A 781 -29.23 -8.19 -4.26
CA TYR A 781 -29.18 -8.00 -5.70
C TYR A 781 -27.93 -7.22 -6.10
N ARG A 782 -27.41 -7.52 -7.28
CA ARG A 782 -26.27 -6.82 -7.90
C ARG A 782 -26.59 -6.56 -9.37
N THR A 783 -26.21 -5.39 -9.87
CA THR A 783 -26.32 -5.06 -11.29
C THR A 783 -25.14 -4.20 -11.72
N ALA A 784 -24.64 -4.43 -12.93
CA ALA A 784 -23.52 -3.68 -13.45
C ALA A 784 -23.98 -2.50 -14.31
N TRP A 785 -23.25 -1.39 -14.22
CA TRP A 785 -23.30 -0.31 -15.20
C TRP A 785 -21.96 -0.17 -15.88
N ASN A 786 -21.97 -0.23 -17.22
CA ASN A 786 -20.79 -0.15 -18.08
C ASN A 786 -20.52 1.26 -18.61
N GLY A 787 -21.03 2.28 -17.91
CA GLY A 787 -20.91 3.68 -18.32
C GLY A 787 -21.63 4.03 -19.63
N ARG A 788 -22.61 3.26 -20.10
CA ARG A 788 -23.37 3.58 -21.32
C ARG A 788 -24.76 4.12 -21.01
N ASP A 789 -25.30 4.97 -21.87
CA ASP A 789 -26.67 5.48 -21.77
C ASP A 789 -27.72 4.44 -22.22
N ASP A 790 -29.01 4.77 -22.12
CA ASP A 790 -30.12 3.90 -22.58
C ASP A 790 -30.03 3.53 -24.07
N GLU A 791 -29.34 4.32 -24.89
CA GLU A 791 -29.14 4.10 -26.33
C GLU A 791 -27.84 3.31 -26.63
N GLY A 792 -27.11 2.86 -25.60
CA GLY A 792 -25.89 2.08 -25.71
C GLY A 792 -24.63 2.91 -26.01
N ARG A 793 -24.74 4.24 -25.99
CA ARG A 793 -23.60 5.14 -26.24
C ARG A 793 -22.82 5.36 -24.96
N SER A 794 -21.51 5.46 -25.08
CA SER A 794 -20.62 5.82 -23.97
C SER A 794 -20.92 7.26 -23.49
N VAL A 795 -21.09 7.45 -22.19
CA VAL A 795 -21.11 8.78 -21.56
C VAL A 795 -19.72 9.30 -21.15
N ALA A 796 -19.55 10.60 -20.95
CA ALA A 796 -18.23 11.18 -20.66
C ALA A 796 -17.65 10.73 -19.30
N SER A 797 -16.34 10.83 -19.12
CA SER A 797 -15.71 10.71 -17.80
C SER A 797 -16.29 11.78 -16.86
N GLY A 798 -16.55 11.41 -15.61
CA GLY A 798 -17.16 12.32 -14.64
C GLY A 798 -17.98 11.61 -13.57
N VAL A 799 -18.60 12.42 -12.71
CA VAL A 799 -19.44 11.93 -11.61
C VAL A 799 -20.86 11.68 -12.08
N TYR A 800 -21.38 10.51 -11.72
CA TYR A 800 -22.76 10.09 -11.95
C TYR A 800 -23.43 9.73 -10.63
N LEU A 801 -24.74 9.93 -10.56
CA LEU A 801 -25.57 9.58 -9.41
C LEU A 801 -26.47 8.41 -9.79
N TYR A 802 -26.66 7.44 -8.91
CA TYR A 802 -27.66 6.39 -9.11
C TYR A 802 -28.69 6.42 -8.00
N GLN A 803 -29.97 6.31 -8.35
CA GLN A 803 -31.07 6.35 -7.40
C GLN A 803 -31.83 5.03 -7.43
N LEU A 804 -31.95 4.40 -6.27
CA LEU A 804 -32.81 3.25 -6.02
C LEU A 804 -34.12 3.73 -5.39
N THR A 805 -35.25 3.28 -5.93
CA THR A 805 -36.55 3.36 -5.27
C THR A 805 -37.15 1.96 -5.17
N ALA A 806 -37.65 1.60 -3.98
CA ALA A 806 -38.22 0.28 -3.71
C ALA A 806 -39.54 0.43 -2.93
N GLY A 807 -40.62 -0.15 -3.44
CA GLY A 807 -41.94 -0.02 -2.83
C GLY A 807 -42.46 1.44 -2.81
N LYS A 808 -43.17 1.83 -1.75
CA LYS A 808 -43.77 3.19 -1.63
C LYS A 808 -42.92 4.20 -0.88
N ASP A 809 -42.02 3.74 -0.02
CA ASP A 809 -41.44 4.57 1.05
C ASP A 809 -39.90 4.53 1.12
N PHE A 810 -39.22 3.79 0.23
CA PHE A 810 -37.75 3.72 0.22
C PHE A 810 -37.16 4.37 -1.04
N THR A 811 -36.30 5.37 -0.83
CA THR A 811 -35.48 6.01 -1.86
C THR A 811 -34.08 6.24 -1.31
N ALA A 812 -33.07 5.78 -2.04
CA ALA A 812 -31.66 6.00 -1.72
C ALA A 812 -30.88 6.45 -2.96
N VAL A 813 -29.82 7.24 -2.78
CA VAL A 813 -28.98 7.75 -3.87
C VAL A 813 -27.52 7.45 -3.54
N GLY A 814 -26.79 6.89 -4.50
CA GLY A 814 -25.34 6.69 -4.45
C GLY A 814 -24.62 7.51 -5.53
N ARG A 815 -23.29 7.61 -5.39
CA ARG A 815 -22.38 8.39 -6.25
C ARG A 815 -21.32 7.47 -6.84
N MET A 816 -21.06 7.61 -8.13
CA MET A 816 -19.99 6.89 -8.81
C MET A 816 -19.19 7.79 -9.74
N ALA A 817 -17.90 7.51 -9.89
CA ALA A 817 -16.99 8.22 -10.79
C ALA A 817 -16.60 7.28 -11.94
N LEU A 818 -16.96 7.67 -13.17
CA LEU A 818 -16.54 7.00 -14.39
C LEU A 818 -15.28 7.70 -14.91
N VAL A 819 -14.22 6.93 -15.15
CA VAL A 819 -12.94 7.40 -15.69
C VAL A 819 -12.67 6.63 -16.98
N ARG A 820 -13.06 7.21 -18.11
CA ARG A 820 -12.75 6.70 -19.45
C ARG A 820 -11.60 7.41 -20.10
#